data_AF-A0A935I158-F1
#
_entry.id   AF-A0A935I158-F1
#
_cell.length_a   1.000
_cell.length_b   1.000
_cell.length_c   1.000
_cell.angle_alpha   90.00
_cell.angle_beta   90.00
_cell.angle_gamma   90.00
#
_symmetry.space_group_name_H-M   'P 1'
#
loop_
_entity.id
_entity.type
_entity.pdbx_description
1 polymer ?
#
loop_
_entity_poly.entity_id
_entity_poly.type
_entity_poly.pdbx_seq_one_letter_code
_entity_poly.pdbx_strand_id
1 'polypeptide(L)'
;MKNIFIICTIIILILSNSIIFSQGSENNSWRFYRPGNTGIQGDYCDAIWIGPDGDPYIGGYDPIFEDGGFAKFKQSENRWINYSNADYPVIGGHEVGDARINDIVQDNNGNLWMATWQGALLFNPAAGGSSLINYKANNSDLLGYTTDLDIAPDNSVWFVSGGLLRFNQANNSWTSWEGGEKFIAVHPRSGGAYDVWSAADYFGYVFQFNSTTGLWTSYLPDSPGQIAGMPGKDCVDNAGNFWAFRMADTPGDWEKLDYRRPDGTWVSPAPPYPSITFDTWAFKAFGNAQALLVNGNGETWRFNGTTWSSLGIWRPGQYSSAVDIDAQGNVWVSGTGGAAKRNAQTGIWQRYRITNTGQFSNWNNDLTIDPISNTVWIGGNAGTGIGGMMKFDGERWFCFNQETYGLGVEWPFMNDDCHALAYRESNGNLAISPLNWLIGIHEWTGTGFNTLLPEGGAQKLVEDSQGRLWALGEYFSLKYYNGGTWTPVDFTGWGNSIMKDPTRAGTVWASTSNELLRTDGTYNFSRSPDDFPELNNTGGSLTTVTPDQNNIAWVGSDRGLIKLNAGTGAYQFYSPANSNIPGDWILPYVKSPDGKVWFSFSNSITKASGIGWFNGSDFGSFSPSPAGLPNNIIQEIELKIISGGYELWISCMSRGIAVLTVKNPLLNLSVSFEAINEQDTIIVELRNASAPYNIVETKRSIGGQGINNQILFSNGVNGTPYYIVAKHRNSIETWSGISSSFTSGILSYNFTTAAAQAFGNNMKLVGSLWSFYSGDVNQDGIIDAADISAIDNDATYSVSGYVNTDLNGDNFVDAGDMSIADNNVTFGVSTITP
;
A
#
# COMPACT_ATOMS: atom_id res chain seq x y z
N MET A 1 -69.02 -25.06 -24.11
CA MET A 1 -69.05 -26.54 -24.22
C MET A 1 -67.81 -27.07 -23.49
N LYS A 2 -67.95 -28.04 -22.57
CA LYS A 2 -66.89 -28.71 -21.78
C LYS A 2 -65.97 -27.84 -20.87
N ASN A 3 -66.26 -27.89 -19.57
CA ASN A 3 -65.21 -27.89 -18.52
C ASN A 3 -64.51 -29.25 -18.50
N ILE A 4 -63.27 -29.33 -17.99
CA ILE A 4 -62.73 -30.46 -17.19
C ILE A 4 -61.44 -30.01 -16.48
N PHE A 5 -61.25 -30.51 -15.26
CA PHE A 5 -60.08 -30.28 -14.40
C PHE A 5 -58.80 -30.91 -14.98
N ILE A 6 -57.63 -30.32 -14.65
CA ILE A 6 -56.34 -31.03 -14.68
C ILE A 6 -55.73 -30.98 -13.28
N ILE A 7 -55.26 -32.13 -12.83
CA ILE A 7 -54.67 -32.37 -11.51
C ILE A 7 -53.17 -32.07 -11.57
N CYS A 8 -52.65 -31.24 -10.65
CA CYS A 8 -51.21 -31.08 -10.46
C CYS A 8 -50.70 -32.15 -9.48
N THR A 9 -49.88 -33.08 -9.99
CA THR A 9 -49.15 -34.05 -9.17
C THR A 9 -47.91 -33.39 -8.57
N ILE A 10 -47.84 -33.33 -7.23
CA ILE A 10 -46.65 -32.85 -6.51
C ILE A 10 -45.58 -33.97 -6.52
N ILE A 11 -44.45 -33.70 -7.17
CA ILE A 11 -43.24 -34.52 -7.02
C ILE A 11 -42.42 -33.93 -5.86
N ILE A 12 -42.31 -34.67 -4.77
CA ILE A 12 -41.48 -34.31 -3.63
C ILE A 12 -40.02 -34.65 -3.97
N LEU A 13 -39.22 -33.64 -4.29
CA LEU A 13 -37.77 -33.79 -4.38
C LEU A 13 -37.20 -33.71 -2.96
N ILE A 14 -36.70 -34.83 -2.43
CA ILE A 14 -35.95 -34.85 -1.17
C ILE A 14 -34.54 -34.34 -1.50
N LEU A 15 -34.30 -33.05 -1.26
CA LEU A 15 -32.96 -32.48 -1.28
C LEU A 15 -32.21 -32.94 -0.02
N SER A 16 -31.33 -33.92 -0.17
CA SER A 16 -30.29 -34.17 0.83
C SER A 16 -29.33 -32.97 0.83
N ASN A 17 -29.24 -32.25 1.95
CA ASN A 17 -28.28 -31.17 2.15
C ASN A 17 -26.85 -31.72 2.26
N SER A 18 -26.28 -32.09 1.10
CA SER A 18 -24.85 -32.21 0.92
C SER A 18 -24.28 -30.79 0.89
N ILE A 19 -23.94 -30.24 2.05
CA ILE A 19 -23.14 -29.01 2.12
C ILE A 19 -21.75 -29.38 1.59
N ILE A 20 -21.56 -29.21 0.28
CA ILE A 20 -20.24 -29.15 -0.32
C ILE A 20 -19.65 -27.83 0.17
N PHE A 21 -18.83 -27.90 1.21
CA PHE A 21 -17.82 -26.87 1.42
C PHE A 21 -16.94 -26.89 0.17
N SER A 22 -17.12 -25.93 -0.74
CA SER A 22 -16.02 -25.56 -1.61
C SER A 22 -14.86 -25.19 -0.68
N GLN A 23 -13.67 -25.77 -0.89
CA GLN A 23 -12.46 -25.15 -0.37
C GLN A 23 -12.52 -23.68 -0.79
N GLY A 24 -12.59 -22.79 0.20
CA GLY A 24 -12.75 -21.37 -0.07
C GLY A 24 -11.61 -20.94 -0.98
N SER A 25 -11.94 -20.21 -2.05
CA SER A 25 -10.93 -19.45 -2.78
C SER A 25 -10.11 -18.68 -1.75
N GLU A 26 -8.80 -18.90 -1.71
CA GLU A 26 -7.95 -18.21 -0.75
C GLU A 26 -8.25 -16.71 -0.81
N ASN A 27 -8.47 -16.06 0.33
CA ASN A 27 -8.80 -14.63 0.43
C ASN A 27 -7.53 -13.80 0.17
N ASN A 28 -6.97 -14.00 -1.01
CA ASN A 28 -5.72 -13.48 -1.49
C ASN A 28 -5.98 -12.20 -2.27
N SER A 29 -5.20 -11.17 -2.00
CA SER A 29 -5.26 -9.92 -2.77
C SER A 29 -3.86 -9.41 -3.07
N TRP A 30 -3.70 -8.84 -4.26
CA TRP A 30 -2.44 -8.29 -4.74
C TRP A 30 -2.46 -6.77 -4.67
N ARG A 31 -1.32 -6.20 -4.30
CA ARG A 31 -0.98 -4.78 -4.44
C ARG A 31 0.38 -4.70 -5.13
N PHE A 32 0.60 -3.68 -5.93
CA PHE A 32 1.88 -3.45 -6.62
C PHE A 32 2.45 -2.10 -6.20
N TYR A 33 3.77 -2.00 -6.13
CA TYR A 33 4.47 -0.73 -6.02
C TYR A 33 5.42 -0.58 -7.20
N ARG A 34 5.24 0.52 -7.91
CA ARG A 34 5.85 0.88 -9.20
C ARG A 34 6.27 2.35 -9.17
N PRO A 35 7.03 2.84 -10.17
CA PRO A 35 7.32 4.26 -10.29
C PRO A 35 6.05 5.14 -10.19
N GLY A 36 4.94 4.79 -10.85
CA GLY A 36 3.73 5.61 -10.82
C GLY A 36 3.12 5.84 -9.42
N ASN A 37 3.10 4.83 -8.54
CA ASN A 37 2.12 4.80 -7.44
C ASN A 37 2.69 4.96 -6.02
N THR A 38 3.88 5.54 -5.89
CA THR A 38 4.60 5.65 -4.60
C THR A 38 4.93 7.07 -4.16
N GLY A 39 4.81 8.07 -5.05
CA GLY A 39 5.07 9.48 -4.78
C GLY A 39 4.34 10.41 -5.74
N ILE A 40 5.03 11.37 -6.35
CA ILE A 40 4.55 11.99 -7.59
C ILE A 40 4.55 10.93 -8.71
N GLN A 41 3.55 10.97 -9.59
CA GLN A 41 3.33 9.92 -10.59
C GLN A 41 4.45 9.78 -11.63
N GLY A 42 5.26 10.82 -11.81
CA GLY A 42 6.46 10.77 -12.62
C GLY A 42 7.14 12.13 -12.73
N ASP A 43 8.25 12.16 -13.46
CA ASP A 43 9.04 13.38 -13.65
C ASP A 43 8.40 14.29 -14.73
N TYR A 44 7.43 13.83 -15.51
CA TYR A 44 6.67 14.69 -16.44
C TYR A 44 5.30 14.98 -15.81
N CYS A 45 5.01 16.25 -15.52
CA CYS A 45 3.80 16.67 -14.81
C CYS A 45 3.04 17.77 -15.58
N ASP A 46 2.06 17.37 -16.39
CA ASP A 46 1.41 18.27 -17.36
C ASP A 46 0.21 19.07 -16.82
N ALA A 47 -0.34 18.69 -15.66
CA ALA A 47 -1.47 19.36 -15.01
C ALA A 47 -1.27 19.57 -13.51
N ILE A 48 -1.82 20.66 -12.98
CA ILE A 48 -1.92 20.91 -11.54
C ILE A 48 -3.20 21.69 -11.23
N TRP A 49 -3.91 21.25 -10.19
CA TRP A 49 -5.09 21.93 -9.66
C TRP A 49 -5.04 21.94 -8.14
N ILE A 50 -5.28 23.08 -7.50
CA ILE A 50 -5.25 23.22 -6.04
C ILE A 50 -6.66 23.11 -5.46
N GLY A 51 -6.83 22.18 -4.52
CA GLY A 51 -8.09 21.99 -3.83
C GLY A 51 -8.48 23.16 -2.90
N PRO A 52 -9.77 23.29 -2.53
CA PRO A 52 -10.20 24.26 -1.52
C PRO A 52 -9.56 24.08 -0.13
N ASP A 53 -8.94 22.92 0.14
CA ASP A 53 -8.12 22.63 1.31
C ASP A 53 -6.65 23.08 1.16
N GLY A 54 -6.26 23.58 -0.01
CA GLY A 54 -4.92 24.04 -0.37
C GLY A 54 -3.98 22.93 -0.86
N ASP A 55 -4.43 21.67 -0.89
CA ASP A 55 -3.62 20.52 -1.34
C ASP A 55 -3.70 20.36 -2.87
N PRO A 56 -2.57 20.23 -3.58
CA PRO A 56 -2.58 20.08 -5.04
C PRO A 56 -2.90 18.64 -5.46
N TYR A 57 -3.65 18.54 -6.55
CA TYR A 57 -3.75 17.38 -7.42
C TYR A 57 -2.82 17.61 -8.61
N ILE A 58 -1.89 16.68 -8.84
CA ILE A 58 -0.85 16.81 -9.87
C ILE A 58 -0.97 15.63 -10.82
N GLY A 59 -1.21 15.90 -12.10
CA GLY A 59 -1.18 14.90 -13.17
C GLY A 59 0.25 14.66 -13.62
N GLY A 60 0.70 13.41 -13.71
CA GLY A 60 2.07 13.07 -14.12
C GLY A 60 2.29 11.62 -14.52
N TYR A 61 3.44 11.33 -15.15
CA TYR A 61 3.72 10.02 -15.76
C TYR A 61 5.22 9.75 -16.00
N ASP A 62 5.56 8.48 -16.18
CA ASP A 62 6.81 7.97 -16.75
C ASP A 62 6.58 7.53 -18.22
N PRO A 63 7.19 8.20 -19.22
CA PRO A 63 7.01 7.86 -20.64
C PRO A 63 7.72 6.57 -21.10
N ILE A 64 8.54 5.92 -20.25
CA ILE A 64 9.23 4.67 -20.60
C ILE A 64 8.28 3.47 -20.43
N PHE A 65 7.40 3.53 -19.43
CA PHE A 65 6.48 2.45 -19.07
C PHE A 65 4.99 2.83 -19.21
N GLU A 66 4.70 4.09 -19.49
CA GLU A 66 3.36 4.70 -19.41
C GLU A 66 2.66 4.40 -18.06
N ASP A 67 3.44 4.25 -16.99
CA ASP A 67 2.94 4.29 -15.61
C ASP A 67 2.66 5.76 -15.26
N GLY A 68 1.48 6.05 -14.73
CA GLY A 68 1.11 7.42 -14.37
C GLY A 68 -0.34 7.58 -13.99
N GLY A 69 -0.80 8.83 -13.99
CA GLY A 69 -2.15 9.23 -13.63
C GLY A 69 -2.10 10.56 -12.89
N PHE A 70 -2.69 10.63 -11.70
CA PHE A 70 -2.55 11.79 -10.82
C PHE A 70 -2.28 11.40 -9.37
N ALA A 71 -1.78 12.34 -8.58
CA ALA A 71 -1.66 12.19 -7.14
C ALA A 71 -2.06 13.46 -6.41
N LYS A 72 -2.70 13.30 -5.24
CA LYS A 72 -2.90 14.40 -4.29
C LYS A 72 -1.71 14.44 -3.33
N PHE A 73 -1.12 15.61 -3.11
CA PHE A 73 -0.16 15.81 -2.02
C PHE A 73 -0.86 16.39 -0.80
N LYS A 74 -1.04 15.57 0.25
CA LYS A 74 -1.61 16.01 1.53
C LYS A 74 -0.52 16.66 2.38
N GLN A 75 -0.45 17.99 2.34
CA GLN A 75 0.68 18.75 2.88
C GLN A 75 0.84 18.61 4.39
N SER A 76 -0.28 18.52 5.12
CA SER A 76 -0.29 18.37 6.59
C SER A 76 0.34 17.07 7.09
N GLU A 77 0.45 16.05 6.23
CA GLU A 77 1.03 14.73 6.55
C GLU A 77 2.36 14.47 5.82
N ASN A 78 2.74 15.36 4.89
CA ASN A 78 3.79 15.13 3.89
C ASN A 78 3.60 13.77 3.17
N ARG A 79 2.37 13.51 2.70
CA ARG A 79 1.96 12.21 2.16
C ARG A 79 1.30 12.33 0.80
N TRP A 80 1.65 11.43 -0.11
CA TRP A 80 1.04 11.32 -1.43
C TRP A 80 -0.13 10.33 -1.40
N ILE A 81 -1.18 10.63 -2.17
CA ILE A 81 -2.32 9.75 -2.41
C ILE A 81 -2.37 9.53 -3.92
N ASN A 82 -1.96 8.33 -4.34
CA ASN A 82 -1.79 7.97 -5.74
C ASN A 82 -3.08 7.44 -6.37
N TYR A 83 -3.36 7.90 -7.57
CA TYR A 83 -4.37 7.38 -8.47
C TYR A 83 -3.69 7.06 -9.80
N SER A 84 -2.98 5.92 -9.84
CA SER A 84 -2.27 5.48 -11.05
C SER A 84 -3.07 4.47 -11.88
N ASN A 85 -2.71 4.28 -13.14
CA ASN A 85 -3.18 3.15 -13.96
C ASN A 85 -2.77 1.77 -13.40
N ALA A 86 -1.71 1.68 -12.58
CA ALA A 86 -1.32 0.45 -11.90
C ALA A 86 -2.27 0.08 -10.73
N ASP A 87 -2.86 1.08 -10.07
CA ASP A 87 -3.85 0.88 -8.98
C ASP A 87 -5.28 0.81 -9.51
N TYR A 88 -5.57 1.61 -10.56
CA TYR A 88 -6.90 1.84 -11.11
C TYR A 88 -6.88 1.64 -12.63
N PRO A 89 -7.06 0.39 -13.13
CA PRO A 89 -7.07 0.08 -14.57
C PRO A 89 -8.14 0.82 -15.40
N VAL A 90 -9.10 1.47 -14.74
CA VAL A 90 -10.05 2.39 -15.38
C VAL A 90 -9.38 3.64 -15.94
N ILE A 91 -8.26 4.10 -15.38
CA ILE A 91 -7.46 5.22 -15.93
C ILE A 91 -6.89 4.82 -17.30
N GLY A 92 -6.39 3.58 -17.42
CA GLY A 92 -5.92 3.02 -18.68
C GLY A 92 -5.06 1.77 -18.48
N GLY A 93 -4.52 1.26 -19.59
CA GLY A 93 -3.42 0.31 -19.58
C GLY A 93 -2.07 1.04 -19.60
N HIS A 94 -1.06 0.37 -20.16
CA HIS A 94 0.31 0.88 -20.34
C HIS A 94 0.57 1.28 -21.81
N GLU A 95 -0.45 1.81 -22.49
CA GLU A 95 -0.38 2.30 -23.87
C GLU A 95 -0.07 3.81 -23.89
N VAL A 96 0.54 4.31 -24.96
CA VAL A 96 1.01 5.70 -25.01
C VAL A 96 -0.13 6.69 -24.80
N GLY A 97 -0.05 7.51 -23.75
CA GLY A 97 -1.03 8.53 -23.42
C GLY A 97 -2.19 8.07 -22.53
N ASP A 98 -2.32 6.77 -22.21
CA ASP A 98 -3.47 6.28 -21.44
C ASP A 98 -3.56 6.91 -20.04
N ALA A 99 -2.41 7.17 -19.40
CA ALA A 99 -2.32 7.72 -18.06
C ALA A 99 -1.87 9.19 -18.00
N ARG A 100 -1.81 9.88 -19.15
CA ARG A 100 -1.28 11.25 -19.24
C ARG A 100 -2.40 12.28 -19.13
N ILE A 101 -2.39 13.05 -18.04
CA ILE A 101 -3.37 14.12 -17.76
C ILE A 101 -2.78 15.48 -18.17
N ASN A 102 -3.45 16.15 -19.11
CA ASN A 102 -3.07 17.45 -19.64
C ASN A 102 -3.63 18.61 -18.83
N ASP A 103 -4.85 18.49 -18.28
CA ASP A 103 -5.48 19.56 -17.51
C ASP A 103 -6.51 19.01 -16.48
N ILE A 104 -6.85 19.80 -15.46
CA ILE A 104 -7.76 19.43 -14.36
C ILE A 104 -8.62 20.64 -13.94
N VAL A 105 -9.95 20.53 -14.12
CA VAL A 105 -10.94 21.53 -13.67
C VAL A 105 -11.98 20.92 -12.74
N GLN A 106 -12.59 21.73 -11.86
CA GLN A 106 -13.63 21.29 -10.92
C GLN A 106 -15.02 21.73 -11.38
N ASP A 107 -15.99 20.81 -11.38
CA ASP A 107 -17.40 21.11 -11.64
C ASP A 107 -18.17 21.62 -10.41
N ASN A 108 -19.40 22.12 -10.61
CA ASN A 108 -20.20 22.70 -9.52
C ASN A 108 -20.66 21.66 -8.47
N ASN A 109 -20.46 20.36 -8.70
CA ASN A 109 -20.74 19.29 -7.74
C ASN A 109 -19.47 18.89 -6.95
N GLY A 110 -18.31 19.49 -7.26
CA GLY A 110 -17.03 19.20 -6.64
C GLY A 110 -16.26 18.03 -7.29
N ASN A 111 -16.74 17.48 -8.42
CA ASN A 111 -16.00 16.47 -9.17
C ASN A 111 -14.87 17.15 -9.96
N LEU A 112 -13.76 16.43 -10.16
CA LEU A 112 -12.68 16.85 -11.04
C LEU A 112 -12.87 16.19 -12.40
N TRP A 113 -12.94 17.02 -13.44
CA TRP A 113 -12.82 16.60 -14.83
C TRP A 113 -11.38 16.83 -15.28
N MET A 114 -10.82 15.89 -16.02
CA MET A 114 -9.42 15.92 -16.40
C MET A 114 -9.26 15.60 -17.88
N ALA A 115 -8.51 16.43 -18.61
CA ALA A 115 -8.16 16.18 -20.01
C ALA A 115 -7.08 15.11 -20.06
N THR A 116 -7.22 14.10 -20.92
CA THR A 116 -6.19 13.08 -21.12
C THR A 116 -5.82 12.94 -22.59
N TRP A 117 -4.64 12.41 -22.88
CA TRP A 117 -4.19 12.16 -24.26
C TRP A 117 -5.12 11.19 -25.03
N GLN A 118 -5.97 10.43 -24.34
CA GLN A 118 -6.89 9.45 -24.94
C GLN A 118 -8.37 9.83 -24.79
N GLY A 119 -8.69 10.98 -24.19
CA GLY A 119 -10.05 11.43 -23.93
C GLY A 119 -10.16 12.25 -22.64
N ALA A 120 -11.00 11.85 -21.69
CA ALA A 120 -11.17 12.55 -20.42
C ALA A 120 -11.42 11.59 -19.24
N LEU A 121 -11.07 12.02 -18.03
CA LEU A 121 -11.27 11.28 -16.79
C LEU A 121 -12.14 12.12 -15.84
N LEU A 122 -13.14 11.49 -15.23
CA LEU A 122 -13.95 12.07 -14.16
C LEU A 122 -13.59 11.40 -12.83
N PHE A 123 -13.42 12.19 -11.79
CA PHE A 123 -13.07 11.76 -10.44
C PHE A 123 -13.86 12.53 -9.38
N ASN A 124 -14.36 11.85 -8.35
CA ASN A 124 -14.96 12.48 -7.18
C ASN A 124 -14.00 12.38 -5.97
N PRO A 125 -13.41 13.50 -5.50
CA PRO A 125 -12.50 13.52 -4.35
C PRO A 125 -13.04 12.90 -3.06
N ALA A 126 -14.34 13.00 -2.79
CA ALA A 126 -14.96 12.48 -1.57
C ALA A 126 -15.21 10.96 -1.63
N ALA A 127 -15.40 10.40 -2.82
CA ALA A 127 -15.59 8.96 -3.03
C ALA A 127 -14.29 8.20 -3.38
N GLY A 128 -13.19 8.91 -3.66
CA GLY A 128 -11.89 8.30 -3.95
C GLY A 128 -11.86 7.50 -5.26
N GLY A 129 -10.86 6.62 -5.42
CA GLY A 129 -10.57 5.99 -6.72
C GLY A 129 -11.68 5.10 -7.28
N SER A 130 -12.61 4.62 -6.44
CA SER A 130 -13.83 3.91 -6.88
C SER A 130 -14.82 4.78 -7.67
N SER A 131 -14.62 6.10 -7.72
CA SER A 131 -15.44 7.03 -8.49
C SER A 131 -14.93 7.32 -9.90
N LEU A 132 -13.77 6.77 -10.28
CA LEU A 132 -13.13 7.05 -11.55
C LEU A 132 -13.97 6.55 -12.74
N ILE A 133 -14.26 7.45 -13.69
CA ILE A 133 -14.94 7.15 -14.96
C ILE A 133 -14.09 7.68 -16.11
N ASN A 134 -13.82 6.84 -17.10
CA ASN A 134 -12.97 7.18 -18.25
C ASN A 134 -13.80 7.27 -19.53
N TYR A 135 -13.66 8.39 -20.23
CA TYR A 135 -14.30 8.72 -21.50
C TYR A 135 -13.22 8.71 -22.58
N LYS A 136 -13.21 7.70 -23.44
CA LYS A 136 -12.32 7.57 -24.62
C LYS A 136 -13.16 7.58 -25.90
N ALA A 137 -12.48 7.66 -27.05
CA ALA A 137 -13.13 7.66 -28.38
C ALA A 137 -13.94 6.38 -28.73
N ASN A 138 -13.89 5.33 -27.89
CA ASN A 138 -14.68 4.11 -28.06
C ASN A 138 -15.95 4.05 -27.19
N ASN A 139 -16.14 4.98 -26.24
CA ASN A 139 -17.29 5.02 -25.33
C ASN A 139 -17.89 6.43 -25.13
N SER A 140 -17.36 7.43 -25.84
CA SER A 140 -17.79 8.83 -25.83
C SER A 140 -17.51 9.48 -27.19
N ASP A 141 -18.03 10.68 -27.41
CA ASP A 141 -17.83 11.43 -28.67
C ASP A 141 -16.44 12.10 -28.77
N LEU A 142 -15.63 12.07 -27.71
CA LEU A 142 -14.26 12.61 -27.69
C LEU A 142 -13.39 11.91 -28.75
N LEU A 143 -12.53 12.66 -29.44
CA LEU A 143 -11.72 12.13 -30.55
C LEU A 143 -10.32 11.67 -30.12
N GLY A 144 -10.00 11.79 -28.83
CA GLY A 144 -8.65 11.63 -28.27
C GLY A 144 -7.84 12.91 -28.34
N TYR A 145 -6.59 12.86 -27.88
CA TYR A 145 -5.67 13.99 -27.74
C TYR A 145 -6.32 15.23 -27.13
N THR A 146 -6.99 15.05 -25.98
CA THR A 146 -7.68 16.15 -25.30
C THR A 146 -6.64 17.06 -24.65
N THR A 147 -6.48 18.28 -25.14
CA THR A 147 -5.42 19.19 -24.68
C THR A 147 -5.85 20.07 -23.51
N ASP A 148 -7.15 20.38 -23.42
CA ASP A 148 -7.71 21.36 -22.49
C ASP A 148 -9.21 21.15 -22.28
N LEU A 149 -9.76 21.60 -21.14
CA LEU A 149 -11.19 21.59 -20.84
C LEU A 149 -11.60 22.75 -19.93
N ASP A 150 -12.89 23.09 -19.89
CA ASP A 150 -13.42 24.11 -18.97
C ASP A 150 -14.92 23.88 -18.66
N ILE A 151 -15.42 24.45 -17.57
CA ILE A 151 -16.78 24.28 -17.04
C ILE A 151 -17.63 25.52 -17.29
N ALA A 152 -18.74 25.34 -17.99
CA ALA A 152 -19.68 26.41 -18.24
C ALA A 152 -20.61 26.70 -17.04
N PRO A 153 -21.17 27.93 -16.94
CA PRO A 153 -22.14 28.30 -15.89
C PRO A 153 -23.39 27.41 -15.80
N ASP A 154 -23.74 26.67 -16.86
CA ASP A 154 -24.81 25.68 -16.88
C ASP A 154 -24.37 24.27 -16.43
N ASN A 155 -23.14 24.15 -15.92
CA ASN A 155 -22.45 22.92 -15.54
C ASN A 155 -22.21 21.93 -16.70
N SER A 156 -22.30 22.38 -17.96
CA SER A 156 -21.77 21.61 -19.10
C SER A 156 -20.25 21.69 -19.15
N VAL A 157 -19.62 20.56 -19.49
CA VAL A 157 -18.15 20.45 -19.63
C VAL A 157 -17.81 20.64 -21.09
N TRP A 158 -16.82 21.48 -21.38
CA TRP A 158 -16.35 21.74 -22.73
C TRP A 158 -14.92 21.25 -22.89
N PHE A 159 -14.59 20.70 -24.05
CA PHE A 159 -13.31 20.05 -24.32
C PHE A 159 -12.75 20.48 -25.67
N VAL A 160 -11.42 20.54 -25.76
CA VAL A 160 -10.70 20.44 -27.04
C VAL A 160 -10.15 19.02 -27.15
N SER A 161 -10.70 18.22 -28.08
CA SER A 161 -10.26 16.84 -28.35
C SER A 161 -10.47 16.55 -29.84
N GLY A 162 -9.45 16.85 -30.66
CA GLY A 162 -9.52 16.79 -32.13
C GLY A 162 -10.53 17.78 -32.78
N GLY A 163 -11.13 18.66 -31.98
CA GLY A 163 -12.23 19.57 -32.29
C GLY A 163 -12.86 20.07 -30.99
N LEU A 164 -13.90 20.90 -31.09
CA LEU A 164 -14.62 21.44 -29.94
C LEU A 164 -15.80 20.54 -29.57
N LEU A 165 -15.87 20.08 -28.32
CA LEU A 165 -16.96 19.25 -27.81
C LEU A 165 -17.55 19.81 -26.52
N ARG A 166 -18.82 19.47 -26.27
CA ARG A 166 -19.54 19.73 -25.02
C ARG A 166 -20.22 18.45 -24.53
N PHE A 167 -20.05 18.15 -23.25
CA PHE A 167 -20.84 17.17 -22.52
C PHE A 167 -21.84 17.87 -21.59
N ASN A 168 -23.13 17.59 -21.78
CA ASN A 168 -24.18 18.05 -20.86
C ASN A 168 -24.44 16.99 -19.79
N GLN A 169 -24.01 17.30 -18.57
CA GLN A 169 -24.12 16.39 -17.42
C GLN A 169 -25.57 16.09 -17.01
N ALA A 170 -26.52 17.01 -17.23
CA ALA A 170 -27.90 16.89 -16.74
C ALA A 170 -28.74 15.87 -17.52
N ASN A 171 -28.36 15.56 -18.77
CA ASN A 171 -29.05 14.62 -19.64
C ASN A 171 -28.11 13.58 -20.28
N ASN A 172 -26.82 13.57 -19.90
CA ASN A 172 -25.79 12.67 -20.41
C ASN A 172 -25.64 12.72 -21.96
N SER A 173 -25.72 13.92 -22.55
CA SER A 173 -25.63 14.10 -24.01
C SER A 173 -24.37 14.85 -24.45
N TRP A 174 -23.70 14.34 -25.48
CA TRP A 174 -22.59 15.00 -26.15
C TRP A 174 -23.07 15.93 -27.28
N THR A 175 -22.23 16.88 -27.66
CA THR A 175 -22.40 17.75 -28.85
C THR A 175 -21.01 18.09 -29.36
N SER A 176 -20.76 17.99 -30.67
CA SER A 176 -19.47 18.31 -31.29
C SER A 176 -19.62 19.35 -32.39
N TRP A 177 -18.54 20.11 -32.61
CA TRP A 177 -18.37 21.07 -33.69
C TRP A 177 -17.02 20.80 -34.38
N GLU A 178 -16.91 21.11 -35.67
CA GLU A 178 -15.71 20.83 -36.46
C GLU A 178 -14.59 21.83 -36.16
N GLY A 179 -13.40 21.37 -35.75
CA GLY A 179 -12.30 22.26 -35.40
C GLY A 179 -12.45 22.91 -34.02
N GLY A 180 -11.43 23.70 -33.67
CA GLY A 180 -11.02 24.00 -32.31
C GLY A 180 -9.50 23.88 -32.23
N GLU A 181 -8.87 24.64 -31.34
CA GLU A 181 -7.42 24.75 -31.19
C GLU A 181 -6.99 24.39 -29.76
N LYS A 182 -5.68 24.33 -29.53
CA LYS A 182 -5.02 23.87 -28.29
C LYS A 182 -5.72 24.19 -26.96
N PHE A 183 -6.20 25.42 -26.76
CA PHE A 183 -6.79 25.88 -25.50
C PHE A 183 -8.29 26.19 -25.61
N ILE A 184 -8.95 26.23 -24.46
CA ILE A 184 -10.38 26.57 -24.32
C ILE A 184 -10.61 27.51 -23.13
N ALA A 185 -11.64 28.36 -23.24
CA ALA A 185 -12.04 29.26 -22.14
C ALA A 185 -13.53 29.59 -22.21
N VAL A 186 -14.27 29.34 -21.13
CA VAL A 186 -15.69 29.67 -20.98
C VAL A 186 -15.84 31.02 -20.27
N HIS A 187 -15.95 32.08 -21.06
CA HIS A 187 -16.14 33.45 -20.56
C HIS A 187 -17.62 33.70 -20.17
N PRO A 188 -17.93 33.89 -18.87
CA PRO A 188 -19.30 34.13 -18.42
C PRO A 188 -19.80 35.52 -18.85
N ARG A 189 -21.10 35.61 -19.12
CA ARG A 189 -21.81 36.87 -19.46
C ARG A 189 -22.96 37.11 -18.49
N SER A 190 -23.46 38.35 -18.48
CA SER A 190 -24.62 38.74 -17.67
C SER A 190 -25.84 37.84 -17.90
N GLY A 191 -26.49 37.40 -16.82
CA GLY A 191 -27.73 36.61 -16.89
C GLY A 191 -27.54 35.11 -17.14
N GLY A 192 -26.34 34.56 -16.91
CA GLY A 192 -26.05 33.12 -17.05
C GLY A 192 -25.73 32.66 -18.47
N ALA A 193 -25.74 33.59 -19.44
CA ALA A 193 -25.13 33.34 -20.74
C ALA A 193 -23.60 33.24 -20.63
N TYR A 194 -22.95 32.70 -21.66
CA TYR A 194 -21.50 32.57 -21.74
C TYR A 194 -21.04 32.52 -23.20
N ASP A 195 -19.79 32.86 -23.44
CA ASP A 195 -19.08 32.56 -24.70
C ASP A 195 -18.06 31.47 -24.42
N VAL A 196 -17.90 30.50 -25.31
CA VAL A 196 -16.77 29.55 -25.27
C VAL A 196 -15.82 29.91 -26.37
N TRP A 197 -14.58 30.19 -26.01
CA TRP A 197 -13.49 30.49 -26.93
C TRP A 197 -12.57 29.29 -27.05
N SER A 198 -11.97 29.10 -28.22
CA SER A 198 -10.84 28.19 -28.40
C SER A 198 -9.86 28.78 -29.40
N ALA A 199 -8.57 28.75 -29.05
CA ALA A 199 -7.46 29.31 -29.83
C ALA A 199 -6.14 28.61 -29.46
N ALA A 200 -5.10 28.80 -30.27
CA ALA A 200 -3.77 28.28 -30.00
C ALA A 200 -2.98 29.18 -29.03
N ASP A 201 -1.78 28.74 -28.64
CA ASP A 201 -0.78 29.52 -27.87
C ASP A 201 -0.24 30.74 -28.64
N TYR A 202 -0.36 30.72 -29.97
CA TYR A 202 0.05 31.79 -30.88
C TYR A 202 -0.98 31.94 -32.02
N PHE A 203 -0.81 32.96 -32.86
CA PHE A 203 -1.62 33.23 -34.05
C PHE A 203 -2.12 31.97 -34.79
N GLY A 204 -3.43 31.74 -34.73
CA GLY A 204 -4.14 30.63 -35.35
C GLY A 204 -5.59 30.98 -35.67
N TYR A 205 -6.44 29.99 -35.98
CA TYR A 205 -7.87 30.26 -36.05
C TYR A 205 -8.43 30.49 -34.65
N VAL A 206 -9.35 31.45 -34.52
CA VAL A 206 -10.08 31.66 -33.26
C VAL A 206 -11.52 31.21 -33.46
N PHE A 207 -11.95 30.30 -32.58
CA PHE A 207 -13.29 29.74 -32.54
C PHE A 207 -14.09 30.34 -31.39
N GLN A 208 -15.37 30.63 -31.62
CA GLN A 208 -16.30 31.15 -30.62
C GLN A 208 -17.65 30.42 -30.72
N PHE A 209 -18.15 29.92 -29.60
CA PHE A 209 -19.56 29.54 -29.40
C PHE A 209 -20.25 30.57 -28.50
N ASN A 210 -21.49 30.95 -28.83
CA ASN A 210 -22.30 31.89 -28.04
C ASN A 210 -23.56 31.18 -27.51
N SER A 211 -23.67 30.98 -26.19
CA SER A 211 -24.77 30.21 -25.61
C SER A 211 -26.15 30.87 -25.69
N THR A 212 -26.22 32.17 -26.03
CA THR A 212 -27.51 32.88 -26.22
C THR A 212 -28.11 32.62 -27.60
N THR A 213 -27.28 32.56 -28.63
CA THR A 213 -27.72 32.37 -30.02
C THR A 213 -27.57 30.92 -30.49
N GLY A 214 -26.79 30.11 -29.78
CA GLY A 214 -26.38 28.77 -30.21
C GLY A 214 -25.43 28.79 -31.41
N LEU A 215 -24.95 29.98 -31.84
CA LEU A 215 -24.06 30.12 -32.97
C LEU A 215 -22.64 29.74 -32.58
N TRP A 216 -22.01 29.01 -33.48
CA TRP A 216 -20.60 28.70 -33.48
C TRP A 216 -19.98 29.33 -34.73
N THR A 217 -18.88 30.06 -34.56
CA THR A 217 -18.20 30.85 -35.60
C THR A 217 -16.70 30.77 -35.46
N SER A 218 -15.97 30.94 -36.55
CA SER A 218 -14.51 31.05 -36.55
C SER A 218 -14.02 32.19 -37.43
N TYR A 219 -12.82 32.68 -37.15
CA TYR A 219 -12.11 33.66 -37.98
C TYR A 219 -10.60 33.48 -37.87
N LEU A 220 -9.86 33.97 -38.87
CA LEU A 220 -8.42 34.18 -38.77
C LEU A 220 -8.18 35.65 -38.38
N PRO A 221 -7.33 35.96 -37.39
CA PRO A 221 -7.08 37.34 -36.98
C PRO A 221 -6.37 38.14 -38.08
N ASP A 222 -6.89 39.32 -38.41
CA ASP A 222 -6.39 40.23 -39.44
C ASP A 222 -6.34 41.71 -39.02
N SER A 223 -6.98 42.06 -37.91
CA SER A 223 -7.24 43.45 -37.51
C SER A 223 -6.86 43.72 -36.04
N PRO A 224 -6.28 44.89 -35.71
CA PRO A 224 -5.95 45.27 -34.34
C PRO A 224 -7.10 45.09 -33.36
N GLY A 225 -6.82 44.46 -32.22
CA GLY A 225 -7.80 44.21 -31.17
C GLY A 225 -8.74 43.02 -31.38
N GLN A 226 -8.62 42.24 -32.46
CA GLN A 226 -9.17 40.87 -32.49
C GLN A 226 -8.37 39.96 -31.52
N ILE A 227 -9.01 38.92 -30.98
CA ILE A 227 -8.28 37.84 -30.28
C ILE A 227 -7.44 37.10 -31.33
N ALA A 228 -6.22 36.71 -30.96
CA ALA A 228 -5.26 36.02 -31.83
C ALA A 228 -4.75 34.68 -31.26
N GLY A 229 -4.79 34.54 -29.93
CA GLY A 229 -4.39 33.33 -29.21
C GLY A 229 -4.80 33.39 -27.74
N MET A 230 -4.46 32.35 -26.99
CA MET A 230 -4.65 32.27 -25.53
C MET A 230 -3.30 32.08 -24.83
N PRO A 231 -3.07 32.75 -23.68
CA PRO A 231 -1.83 32.59 -22.92
C PRO A 231 -1.64 31.21 -22.28
N GLY A 232 -2.69 30.40 -22.17
CA GLY A 232 -2.62 29.05 -21.62
C GLY A 232 -3.99 28.49 -21.28
N LYS A 233 -3.99 27.53 -20.35
CA LYS A 233 -5.16 27.00 -19.66
C LYS A 233 -5.72 28.05 -18.68
N ASP A 234 -6.88 27.79 -18.08
CA ASP A 234 -7.48 28.65 -17.03
C ASP A 234 -7.51 30.16 -17.38
N CYS A 235 -7.95 30.52 -18.59
CA CYS A 235 -7.90 31.91 -19.05
C CYS A 235 -8.97 32.84 -18.43
N VAL A 236 -9.83 32.37 -17.52
CA VAL A 236 -10.91 33.17 -16.92
C VAL A 236 -10.78 33.24 -15.39
N ASP A 237 -10.74 34.44 -14.82
CA ASP A 237 -10.64 34.60 -13.36
C ASP A 237 -11.99 34.44 -12.62
N ASN A 238 -11.93 34.39 -11.28
CA ASN A 238 -13.11 34.21 -10.44
C ASN A 238 -14.12 35.39 -10.50
N ALA A 239 -13.74 36.53 -11.07
CA ALA A 239 -14.64 37.65 -11.34
C ALA A 239 -15.20 37.61 -12.78
N GLY A 240 -14.85 36.60 -13.56
CA GLY A 240 -15.29 36.39 -14.93
C GLY A 240 -14.50 37.18 -15.97
N ASN A 241 -13.33 37.73 -15.64
CA ASN A 241 -12.51 38.40 -16.64
C ASN A 241 -11.75 37.37 -17.48
N PHE A 242 -11.90 37.43 -18.81
CA PHE A 242 -11.26 36.54 -19.77
C PHE A 242 -9.97 37.15 -20.34
N TRP A 243 -8.85 36.47 -20.14
CA TRP A 243 -7.51 36.84 -20.61
C TRP A 243 -7.22 36.23 -21.97
N ALA A 244 -6.67 37.01 -22.89
CA ALA A 244 -6.35 36.56 -24.25
C ALA A 244 -5.20 37.35 -24.86
N PHE A 245 -4.51 36.73 -25.82
CA PHE A 245 -3.65 37.47 -26.73
C PHE A 245 -4.50 38.12 -27.82
N ARG A 246 -4.25 39.41 -28.09
CA ARG A 246 -4.95 40.20 -29.11
C ARG A 246 -3.98 40.83 -30.07
N MET A 247 -4.36 40.92 -31.34
CA MET A 247 -3.60 41.65 -32.37
C MET A 247 -3.27 43.07 -31.88
N ALA A 248 -1.99 43.43 -31.88
CA ALA A 248 -1.53 44.71 -31.35
C ALA A 248 -2.00 45.90 -32.22
N ASP A 249 -2.22 47.03 -31.56
CA ASP A 249 -2.50 48.33 -32.15
C ASP A 249 -1.26 49.24 -32.26
N THR A 250 -0.11 48.77 -31.77
CA THR A 250 1.15 49.51 -31.69
C THR A 250 2.14 49.02 -32.76
N PRO A 251 2.73 49.89 -33.60
CA PRO A 251 3.67 49.48 -34.62
C PRO A 251 4.95 48.83 -34.04
N GLY A 252 5.18 47.56 -34.37
CA GLY A 252 6.38 46.80 -33.98
C GLY A 252 6.09 45.61 -33.07
N ASP A 253 5.00 45.66 -32.31
CA ASP A 253 4.45 44.50 -31.61
C ASP A 253 3.45 43.78 -32.52
N TRP A 254 3.37 42.44 -32.42
CA TRP A 254 2.39 41.65 -33.18
C TRP A 254 1.11 41.42 -32.37
N GLU A 255 1.27 41.15 -31.07
CA GLU A 255 0.19 40.79 -30.14
C GLU A 255 0.45 41.39 -28.76
N LYS A 256 -0.63 41.56 -27.97
CA LYS A 256 -0.60 41.98 -26.56
C LYS A 256 -1.48 41.09 -25.69
N LEU A 257 -1.09 40.91 -24.43
CA LEU A 257 -1.91 40.23 -23.42
C LEU A 257 -2.89 41.22 -22.80
N ASP A 258 -4.17 41.05 -23.11
CA ASP A 258 -5.27 41.85 -22.59
C ASP A 258 -6.23 40.97 -21.77
N TYR A 259 -7.10 41.59 -20.97
CA TYR A 259 -8.25 40.92 -20.40
C TYR A 259 -9.56 41.67 -20.66
N ARG A 260 -10.63 40.90 -20.88
CA ARG A 260 -11.99 41.39 -21.10
C ARG A 260 -12.81 41.17 -19.84
N ARG A 261 -13.52 42.20 -19.39
CA ARG A 261 -14.45 42.11 -18.26
C ARG A 261 -15.81 41.52 -18.70
N PRO A 262 -16.64 41.02 -17.78
CA PRO A 262 -18.00 40.57 -18.08
C PRO A 262 -18.93 41.64 -18.71
N ASP A 263 -18.63 42.93 -18.51
CA ASP A 263 -19.33 44.05 -19.16
C ASP A 263 -18.91 44.27 -20.64
N GLY A 264 -17.92 43.50 -21.11
CA GLY A 264 -17.39 43.52 -22.46
C GLY A 264 -16.19 44.45 -22.68
N THR A 265 -15.80 45.26 -21.69
CA THR A 265 -14.66 46.19 -21.78
C THR A 265 -13.31 45.45 -21.76
N TRP A 266 -12.36 45.90 -22.58
CA TRP A 266 -10.99 45.39 -22.60
C TRP A 266 -10.05 46.28 -21.79
N VAL A 267 -9.08 45.64 -21.12
CA VAL A 267 -7.99 46.29 -20.40
C VAL A 267 -6.66 45.72 -20.91
N SER A 268 -5.68 46.60 -21.14
CA SER A 268 -4.32 46.24 -21.57
C SER A 268 -3.30 46.52 -20.45
N PRO A 269 -2.94 45.53 -19.63
CA PRO A 269 -1.76 45.59 -18.77
C PRO A 269 -0.47 45.83 -19.57
N ALA A 270 0.49 46.54 -19.00
CA ALA A 270 1.86 46.51 -19.52
C ALA A 270 2.43 45.09 -19.33
N PRO A 271 3.04 44.44 -20.34
CA PRO A 271 3.54 43.07 -20.20
C PRO A 271 4.77 43.00 -19.27
N PRO A 272 5.02 41.85 -18.61
CA PRO A 272 6.18 41.65 -17.74
C PRO A 272 7.52 41.68 -18.50
N TYR A 273 7.52 41.27 -19.76
CA TYR A 273 8.68 41.25 -20.66
C TYR A 273 8.23 41.42 -22.13
N PRO A 274 9.14 41.80 -23.06
CA PRO A 274 8.81 41.94 -24.48
C PRO A 274 8.41 40.62 -25.14
N SER A 275 7.64 40.67 -26.24
CA SER A 275 7.28 39.49 -27.05
C SER A 275 6.58 38.37 -26.26
N ILE A 276 5.71 38.75 -25.31
CA ILE A 276 5.06 37.86 -24.33
C ILE A 276 4.44 36.59 -24.93
N THR A 277 3.88 36.68 -26.14
CA THR A 277 3.16 35.56 -26.80
C THR A 277 4.06 34.43 -27.27
N PHE A 278 5.34 34.70 -27.53
CA PHE A 278 6.31 33.67 -27.93
C PHE A 278 6.96 32.94 -26.74
N ASP A 279 6.81 33.47 -25.52
CA ASP A 279 7.52 33.00 -24.33
C ASP A 279 6.57 32.88 -23.12
N THR A 280 5.37 32.35 -23.35
CA THR A 280 4.42 31.95 -22.30
C THR A 280 4.18 30.44 -22.39
N TRP A 281 4.50 29.70 -21.33
CA TRP A 281 4.39 28.24 -21.28
C TRP A 281 3.25 27.74 -20.38
N ALA A 282 3.00 28.44 -19.28
CA ALA A 282 1.85 28.19 -18.43
C ALA A 282 1.22 29.52 -17.99
N PHE A 283 -0.10 29.51 -17.83
CA PHE A 283 -0.89 30.67 -17.43
C PHE A 283 -2.02 30.22 -16.48
N LYS A 284 -2.48 31.13 -15.63
CA LYS A 284 -3.74 31.00 -14.88
C LYS A 284 -4.30 32.36 -14.53
N ALA A 285 -5.55 32.64 -14.87
CA ALA A 285 -6.31 33.77 -14.36
C ALA A 285 -6.93 33.42 -13.00
N PHE A 286 -6.95 34.36 -12.05
CA PHE A 286 -7.49 34.11 -10.71
C PHE A 286 -7.93 35.41 -10.00
N GLY A 287 -8.72 35.27 -8.92
CA GLY A 287 -9.21 36.38 -8.14
C GLY A 287 -10.07 37.35 -8.98
N ASN A 288 -9.71 38.64 -8.96
CA ASN A 288 -10.32 39.66 -9.80
C ASN A 288 -9.21 40.47 -10.49
N ALA A 289 -9.11 40.34 -11.80
CA ALA A 289 -8.07 40.87 -12.65
C ALA A 289 -6.65 40.49 -12.19
N GLN A 290 -6.45 39.27 -11.66
CA GLN A 290 -5.11 38.75 -11.32
C GLN A 290 -4.76 37.58 -12.23
N ALA A 291 -3.46 37.39 -12.46
CA ALA A 291 -2.96 36.32 -13.32
C ALA A 291 -1.59 35.84 -12.84
N LEU A 292 -1.34 34.55 -13.06
CA LEU A 292 -0.01 33.95 -13.04
C LEU A 292 0.40 33.59 -14.46
N LEU A 293 1.70 33.66 -14.70
CA LEU A 293 2.33 33.31 -15.96
C LEU A 293 3.69 32.65 -15.66
N VAL A 294 4.12 31.70 -16.50
CA VAL A 294 5.47 31.12 -16.46
C VAL A 294 6.07 31.19 -17.87
N ASN A 295 7.29 31.73 -17.98
CA ASN A 295 8.00 31.88 -19.25
C ASN A 295 8.95 30.71 -19.56
N GLY A 296 9.62 30.75 -20.72
CA GLY A 296 10.54 29.72 -21.20
C GLY A 296 11.82 29.53 -20.37
N ASN A 297 12.12 30.47 -19.50
CA ASN A 297 13.22 30.34 -18.52
C ASN A 297 12.77 29.66 -17.22
N GLY A 298 11.47 29.36 -17.08
CA GLY A 298 10.85 28.88 -15.84
C GLY A 298 10.69 29.99 -14.80
N GLU A 299 10.73 31.26 -15.20
CA GLU A 299 10.44 32.40 -14.33
C GLU A 299 8.93 32.59 -14.20
N THR A 300 8.45 32.57 -12.96
CA THR A 300 7.03 32.77 -12.66
C THR A 300 6.75 34.24 -12.39
N TRP A 301 5.74 34.78 -13.04
CA TRP A 301 5.30 36.17 -12.91
C TRP A 301 3.88 36.23 -12.35
N ARG A 302 3.61 37.23 -11.49
CA ARG A 302 2.27 37.52 -10.96
C ARG A 302 1.82 38.91 -11.35
N PHE A 303 0.64 39.02 -11.94
CA PHE A 303 -0.11 40.26 -12.04
C PHE A 303 -1.03 40.40 -10.82
N ASN A 304 -0.93 41.53 -10.11
CA ASN A 304 -1.68 41.77 -8.88
C ASN A 304 -3.00 42.54 -9.08
N GLY A 305 -3.39 42.85 -10.33
CA GLY A 305 -4.47 43.79 -10.67
C GLY A 305 -4.00 45.16 -11.16
N THR A 306 -2.70 45.46 -11.02
CA THR A 306 -2.11 46.74 -11.46
C THR A 306 -0.77 46.59 -12.17
N THR A 307 0.10 45.69 -11.68
CA THR A 307 1.48 45.53 -12.16
C THR A 307 1.91 44.07 -12.10
N TRP A 308 2.80 43.67 -12.99
CA TRP A 308 3.50 42.39 -12.92
C TRP A 308 4.71 42.47 -11.97
N SER A 309 4.97 41.38 -11.27
CA SER A 309 6.18 41.17 -10.47
C SER A 309 6.68 39.73 -10.62
N SER A 310 7.99 39.56 -10.83
CA SER A 310 8.62 38.23 -10.81
C SER A 310 8.54 37.61 -9.41
N LEU A 311 8.24 36.33 -9.37
CA LEU A 311 8.25 35.47 -8.19
C LEU A 311 9.53 34.59 -8.13
N GLY A 312 10.45 34.78 -9.09
CA GLY A 312 11.66 33.97 -9.26
C GLY A 312 11.46 32.76 -10.17
N ILE A 313 12.55 32.02 -10.37
CA ILE A 313 12.61 30.84 -11.24
C ILE A 313 12.38 29.57 -10.41
N TRP A 314 11.42 28.74 -10.81
CA TRP A 314 11.15 27.45 -10.16
C TRP A 314 12.06 26.31 -10.71
N ARG A 315 12.39 26.39 -12.01
CA ARG A 315 13.28 25.47 -12.74
C ARG A 315 13.89 26.17 -13.96
N PRO A 316 15.21 26.43 -13.99
CA PRO A 316 15.83 27.12 -15.12
C PRO A 316 15.70 26.36 -16.45
N GLY A 317 15.14 27.01 -17.48
CA GLY A 317 15.20 26.57 -18.89
C GLY A 317 14.54 25.23 -19.20
N GLN A 318 13.44 24.89 -18.52
CA GLN A 318 12.81 23.57 -18.59
C GLN A 318 11.29 23.71 -18.65
N TYR A 319 10.65 22.91 -19.52
CA TYR A 319 9.25 23.09 -19.88
C TYR A 319 8.32 23.13 -18.66
N SER A 320 7.40 24.09 -18.66
CA SER A 320 6.40 24.32 -17.61
C SER A 320 5.02 24.14 -18.22
N SER A 321 4.19 23.27 -17.66
CA SER A 321 2.95 22.81 -18.30
C SER A 321 1.67 23.35 -17.64
N ALA A 322 1.73 23.70 -16.35
CA ALA A 322 0.61 24.28 -15.60
C ALA A 322 1.10 25.10 -14.39
N VAL A 323 0.28 26.03 -13.91
CA VAL A 323 0.55 26.92 -12.77
C VAL A 323 -0.74 27.18 -11.99
N ASP A 324 -0.70 27.17 -10.67
CA ASP A 324 -1.88 27.43 -9.81
C ASP A 324 -1.49 28.18 -8.51
N ILE A 325 -2.47 28.69 -7.77
CA ILE A 325 -2.27 29.47 -6.53
C ILE A 325 -3.29 29.10 -5.44
N ASP A 326 -2.80 28.82 -4.22
CA ASP A 326 -3.67 28.56 -3.07
C ASP A 326 -4.22 29.86 -2.44
N ALA A 327 -5.25 29.73 -1.59
CA ALA A 327 -5.90 30.86 -0.93
C ALA A 327 -4.95 31.66 -0.01
N GLN A 328 -3.82 31.08 0.39
CA GLN A 328 -2.76 31.71 1.18
C GLN A 328 -1.72 32.42 0.28
N GLY A 329 -1.87 32.34 -1.05
CA GLY A 329 -1.03 32.98 -2.06
C GLY A 329 0.23 32.19 -2.41
N ASN A 330 0.35 30.93 -1.99
CA ASN A 330 1.45 30.07 -2.41
C ASN A 330 1.21 29.64 -3.85
N VAL A 331 2.25 29.72 -4.67
CA VAL A 331 2.17 29.38 -6.10
C VAL A 331 2.72 27.98 -6.32
N TRP A 332 2.02 27.18 -7.11
CA TRP A 332 2.51 25.90 -7.59
C TRP A 332 2.75 25.93 -9.09
N VAL A 333 3.80 25.25 -9.56
CA VAL A 333 4.11 25.08 -10.98
C VAL A 333 4.45 23.61 -11.24
N SER A 334 4.03 23.07 -12.37
CA SER A 334 4.40 21.73 -12.84
C SER A 334 5.03 21.76 -14.23
N GLY A 335 5.75 20.71 -14.59
CA GLY A 335 6.27 20.52 -15.95
C GLY A 335 7.30 19.41 -16.03
N THR A 336 8.37 19.64 -16.78
CA THR A 336 9.49 18.69 -16.87
C THR A 336 10.28 18.65 -15.56
N GLY A 337 10.52 17.44 -15.10
CA GLY A 337 11.04 17.05 -13.79
C GLY A 337 10.23 17.53 -12.58
N GLY A 338 8.94 17.20 -12.59
CA GLY A 338 8.03 17.26 -11.45
C GLY A 338 7.31 18.60 -11.27
N ALA A 339 7.04 18.93 -10.02
CA ALA A 339 6.36 20.14 -9.60
C ALA A 339 7.17 20.93 -8.55
N ALA A 340 6.69 22.12 -8.19
CA ALA A 340 7.25 22.94 -7.13
C ALA A 340 6.20 23.83 -6.45
N LYS A 341 6.33 24.02 -5.13
CA LYS A 341 5.58 25.01 -4.35
C LYS A 341 6.48 26.19 -4.00
N ARG A 342 6.08 27.41 -4.35
CA ARG A 342 6.63 28.64 -3.79
C ARG A 342 5.85 29.03 -2.55
N ASN A 343 6.51 29.09 -1.40
CA ASN A 343 5.91 29.65 -0.20
C ASN A 343 5.68 31.17 -0.37
N ALA A 344 4.48 31.65 -0.07
CA ALA A 344 4.08 33.04 -0.27
C ALA A 344 4.83 34.01 0.65
N GLN A 345 5.10 33.58 1.90
CA GLN A 345 5.67 34.41 2.96
C GLN A 345 7.21 34.51 2.87
N THR A 346 7.89 33.41 2.52
CA THR A 346 9.36 33.35 2.44
C THR A 346 9.90 33.52 1.01
N GLY A 347 9.07 33.24 0.00
CA GLY A 347 9.46 33.24 -1.41
C GLY A 347 10.31 32.03 -1.85
N ILE A 348 10.54 31.07 -0.96
CA ILE A 348 11.34 29.87 -1.24
C ILE A 348 10.53 28.86 -2.07
N TRP A 349 11.16 28.26 -3.07
CA TRP A 349 10.62 27.15 -3.86
C TRP A 349 11.03 25.80 -3.28
N GLN A 350 10.05 24.97 -2.92
CA GLN A 350 10.23 23.56 -2.60
C GLN A 350 9.94 22.72 -3.85
N ARG A 351 10.85 21.82 -4.23
CA ARG A 351 10.70 20.89 -5.37
C ARG A 351 10.05 19.57 -4.93
N TYR A 352 9.24 19.00 -5.81
CA TYR A 352 8.62 17.68 -5.67
C TYR A 352 8.82 16.93 -6.99
N ARG A 353 9.62 15.88 -6.98
CA ARG A 353 9.98 15.09 -8.16
C ARG A 353 10.34 13.65 -7.75
N ILE A 354 10.59 12.80 -8.74
CA ILE A 354 10.80 11.36 -8.52
C ILE A 354 11.83 11.03 -7.43
N THR A 355 12.92 11.80 -7.34
CA THR A 355 14.00 11.60 -6.36
C THR A 355 13.63 11.96 -4.92
N ASN A 356 12.54 12.68 -4.65
CA ASN A 356 12.26 13.18 -3.30
C ASN A 356 10.82 13.03 -2.82
N THR A 357 9.95 12.42 -3.63
CA THR A 357 8.58 12.09 -3.25
C THR A 357 8.40 10.62 -2.88
N GLY A 358 9.47 9.82 -2.84
CA GLY A 358 9.39 8.39 -2.54
C GLY A 358 9.15 7.50 -3.77
N GLN A 359 9.54 7.93 -4.98
CA GLN A 359 9.24 7.15 -6.18
C GLN A 359 10.07 5.86 -6.25
N PHE A 360 9.39 4.76 -6.57
CA PHE A 360 9.96 3.41 -6.56
C PHE A 360 10.69 3.03 -7.86
N SER A 361 11.85 2.38 -7.77
CA SER A 361 12.57 1.85 -8.95
C SER A 361 11.93 0.58 -9.52
N ASN A 362 12.08 0.40 -10.84
CA ASN A 362 11.71 -0.83 -11.52
C ASN A 362 12.57 -2.04 -11.12
N TRP A 363 13.85 -1.83 -10.82
CA TRP A 363 14.82 -2.85 -10.43
C TRP A 363 15.12 -2.75 -8.93
N ASN A 364 15.05 -3.88 -8.24
CA ASN A 364 15.30 -3.98 -6.80
C ASN A 364 16.04 -5.31 -6.54
N ASN A 365 17.12 -5.25 -5.77
CA ASN A 365 18.00 -6.40 -5.52
C ASN A 365 17.64 -7.15 -4.25
N ASP A 366 17.15 -6.43 -3.24
CA ASP A 366 16.94 -6.98 -1.89
C ASP A 366 15.85 -6.21 -1.15
N LEU A 367 15.22 -6.86 -0.16
CA LEU A 367 14.34 -6.19 0.79
C LEU A 367 14.42 -6.84 2.17
N THR A 368 14.11 -6.08 3.21
CA THR A 368 13.96 -6.59 4.57
C THR A 368 12.91 -5.79 5.32
N ILE A 369 12.37 -6.36 6.41
CA ILE A 369 11.29 -5.77 7.18
C ILE A 369 11.69 -5.69 8.64
N ASP A 370 11.55 -4.50 9.24
CA ASP A 370 11.62 -4.35 10.69
C ASP A 370 10.39 -5.04 11.32
N PRO A 371 10.57 -6.14 12.08
CA PRO A 371 9.44 -6.90 12.63
C PRO A 371 8.69 -6.16 13.75
N ILE A 372 9.25 -5.07 14.29
CA ILE A 372 8.65 -4.24 15.34
C ILE A 372 7.88 -3.08 14.71
N SER A 373 8.55 -2.21 13.94
CA SER A 373 7.90 -1.04 13.34
C SER A 373 7.11 -1.35 12.08
N ASN A 374 7.27 -2.54 11.51
CA ASN A 374 6.70 -2.93 10.21
C ASN A 374 7.19 -2.08 9.02
N THR A 375 8.26 -1.29 9.20
CA THR A 375 8.95 -0.55 8.15
C THR A 375 9.59 -1.52 7.16
N VAL A 376 9.35 -1.31 5.86
CA VAL A 376 9.98 -2.08 4.79
C VAL A 376 11.14 -1.28 4.23
N TRP A 377 12.32 -1.91 4.13
CA TRP A 377 13.54 -1.33 3.59
C TRP A 377 13.93 -2.07 2.31
N ILE A 378 14.30 -1.32 1.27
CA ILE A 378 14.45 -1.87 -0.08
C ILE A 378 15.75 -1.37 -0.72
N GLY A 379 16.48 -2.32 -1.32
CA GLY A 379 17.74 -2.12 -2.01
C GLY A 379 17.46 -1.96 -3.49
N GLY A 380 17.44 -0.71 -3.94
CA GLY A 380 17.06 -0.35 -5.29
C GLY A 380 17.16 1.16 -5.49
N ASN A 381 17.33 1.55 -6.75
CA ASN A 381 17.60 2.92 -7.16
C ASN A 381 16.51 3.90 -6.66
N ALA A 382 16.92 4.99 -6.02
CA ALA A 382 16.01 5.88 -5.28
C ALA A 382 15.52 7.04 -6.17
N GLY A 383 14.97 6.70 -7.34
CA GLY A 383 14.64 7.60 -8.44
C GLY A 383 15.66 7.43 -9.58
N THR A 384 15.22 6.82 -10.68
CA THR A 384 16.04 6.25 -11.77
C THR A 384 17.34 6.99 -12.08
N GLY A 385 18.47 6.35 -11.73
CA GLY A 385 19.83 6.84 -11.99
C GLY A 385 20.45 7.66 -10.85
N ILE A 386 19.79 7.79 -9.69
CA ILE A 386 20.20 8.68 -8.59
C ILE A 386 19.95 8.04 -7.21
N GLY A 387 21.03 7.62 -6.55
CA GLY A 387 21.03 7.10 -5.16
C GLY A 387 20.39 5.72 -4.99
N GLY A 388 20.59 5.09 -3.83
CA GLY A 388 20.58 3.61 -3.75
C GLY A 388 19.61 2.90 -2.82
N MET A 389 18.79 3.58 -2.01
CA MET A 389 17.90 2.89 -1.05
C MET A 389 16.54 3.57 -0.90
N MET A 390 15.52 2.78 -0.58
CA MET A 390 14.18 3.27 -0.25
C MET A 390 13.67 2.67 1.06
N LYS A 391 12.74 3.36 1.72
CA LYS A 391 11.94 2.79 2.83
C LYS A 391 10.46 3.17 2.74
N PHE A 392 9.62 2.33 3.30
CA PHE A 392 8.19 2.56 3.48
C PHE A 392 7.81 2.42 4.97
N ASP A 393 7.32 3.49 5.59
CA ASP A 393 6.97 3.53 7.03
C ASP A 393 5.57 2.97 7.35
N GLY A 394 4.85 2.47 6.34
CA GLY A 394 3.46 2.05 6.43
C GLY A 394 2.47 3.05 5.84
N GLU A 395 2.85 4.33 5.73
CA GLU A 395 2.03 5.39 5.15
C GLU A 395 2.74 6.18 4.03
N ARG A 396 4.07 6.27 4.07
CA ARG A 396 4.91 7.11 3.21
C ARG A 396 6.17 6.40 2.74
N TRP A 397 6.57 6.76 1.53
CA TRP A 397 7.81 6.35 0.89
C TRP A 397 8.89 7.42 1.05
N PHE A 398 10.14 7.00 1.23
CA PHE A 398 11.30 7.88 1.30
C PHE A 398 12.43 7.36 0.42
N CYS A 399 13.08 8.27 -0.27
CA CYS A 399 14.28 8.02 -1.08
C CYS A 399 15.55 8.38 -0.31
N PHE A 400 16.58 7.56 -0.45
CA PHE A 400 17.96 7.84 -0.03
C PHE A 400 18.81 8.11 -1.27
N ASN A 401 19.11 9.38 -1.55
CA ASN A 401 19.90 9.79 -2.71
C ASN A 401 20.62 11.14 -2.50
N GLN A 402 21.34 11.59 -3.53
CA GLN A 402 22.06 12.85 -3.55
C GLN A 402 21.15 14.05 -3.94
N GLU A 403 19.92 13.80 -4.41
CA GLU A 403 18.97 14.80 -4.91
C GLU A 403 17.71 14.88 -4.04
N THR A 404 17.91 15.14 -2.75
CA THR A 404 16.83 15.14 -1.74
C THR A 404 15.89 16.34 -1.83
N TYR A 405 16.36 17.48 -2.37
CA TYR A 405 15.73 18.80 -2.29
C TYR A 405 15.09 19.10 -0.92
N GLY A 406 15.70 18.64 0.19
CA GLY A 406 15.20 18.85 1.55
C GLY A 406 14.05 17.94 2.02
N LEU A 407 13.60 16.97 1.21
CA LEU A 407 12.54 16.01 1.58
C LEU A 407 13.02 14.55 1.67
N GLY A 408 14.08 14.18 0.95
CA GLY A 408 14.73 12.87 1.02
C GLY A 408 15.84 12.78 2.08
N VAL A 409 16.47 11.61 2.20
CA VAL A 409 17.66 11.39 3.04
C VAL A 409 18.91 11.34 2.16
N GLU A 410 20.02 11.89 2.63
CA GLU A 410 21.28 11.93 1.85
C GLU A 410 21.91 10.53 1.71
N TRP A 411 22.30 10.17 0.48
CA TRP A 411 23.09 8.97 0.18
C TRP A 411 24.55 9.36 -0.09
N PRO A 412 25.49 9.09 0.83
CA PRO A 412 26.86 9.59 0.74
C PRO A 412 27.74 8.80 -0.24
N PHE A 413 27.21 7.75 -0.85
CA PHE A 413 27.98 6.81 -1.67
C PHE A 413 27.93 7.22 -3.15
N MET A 414 29.05 7.07 -3.87
CA MET A 414 29.15 7.39 -5.30
C MET A 414 28.60 6.27 -6.19
N ASN A 415 27.33 5.92 -5.96
CA ASN A 415 26.54 5.00 -6.77
C ASN A 415 25.03 5.29 -6.60
N ASP A 416 24.22 4.52 -7.32
CA ASP A 416 22.77 4.64 -7.41
C ASP A 416 22.05 3.31 -7.09
N ASP A 417 22.66 2.44 -6.28
CA ASP A 417 22.05 1.15 -5.93
C ASP A 417 22.60 0.54 -4.62
N CYS A 418 21.73 -0.20 -3.92
CA CYS A 418 22.04 -1.01 -2.74
C CYS A 418 21.72 -2.47 -3.05
N HIS A 419 22.75 -3.31 -3.04
CA HIS A 419 22.67 -4.70 -3.48
C HIS A 419 22.13 -5.62 -2.39
N ALA A 420 22.54 -5.41 -1.15
CA ALA A 420 22.12 -6.23 -0.01
C ALA A 420 21.80 -5.38 1.22
N LEU A 421 20.88 -5.83 2.06
CA LEU A 421 20.50 -5.14 3.29
C LEU A 421 19.91 -6.10 4.33
N ALA A 422 20.09 -5.78 5.62
CA ALA A 422 19.54 -6.56 6.72
C ALA A 422 19.16 -5.66 7.90
N TYR A 423 17.94 -5.81 8.40
CA TYR A 423 17.54 -5.18 9.65
C TYR A 423 18.18 -5.92 10.82
N ARG A 424 18.69 -5.15 11.80
CA ARG A 424 19.41 -5.68 12.95
C ARG A 424 18.56 -5.53 14.20
N GLU A 425 17.85 -6.61 14.56
CA GLU A 425 17.09 -6.72 15.81
C GLU A 425 17.92 -6.36 17.06
N SER A 426 19.23 -6.62 17.04
CA SER A 426 20.12 -6.39 18.18
C SER A 426 20.35 -4.93 18.54
N ASN A 427 20.16 -3.99 17.60
CA ASN A 427 20.40 -2.56 17.81
C ASN A 427 19.38 -1.61 17.15
N GLY A 428 18.44 -2.13 16.34
CA GLY A 428 17.45 -1.34 15.59
C GLY A 428 17.98 -0.65 14.33
N ASN A 429 19.23 -0.93 13.94
CA ASN A 429 19.86 -0.33 12.77
C ASN A 429 19.62 -1.17 11.50
N LEU A 430 19.97 -0.62 10.34
CA LEU A 430 19.96 -1.33 9.07
C LEU A 430 21.40 -1.47 8.53
N ALA A 431 21.88 -2.71 8.39
CA ALA A 431 23.10 -2.98 7.64
C ALA A 431 22.82 -2.96 6.13
N ILE A 432 23.75 -2.40 5.35
CA ILE A 432 23.64 -2.27 3.90
C ILE A 432 24.96 -2.59 3.19
N SER A 433 24.86 -3.07 1.95
CA SER A 433 25.96 -3.18 0.99
C SER A 433 25.60 -2.47 -0.31
N PRO A 434 26.09 -1.23 -0.53
CA PRO A 434 26.04 -0.57 -1.84
C PRO A 434 26.62 -1.46 -2.96
N LEU A 435 26.08 -1.36 -4.17
CA LEU A 435 26.41 -2.26 -5.30
C LEU A 435 27.90 -2.30 -5.70
N ASN A 436 28.68 -1.27 -5.38
CA ASN A 436 30.10 -1.24 -5.69
C ASN A 436 30.93 -1.88 -4.55
N TRP A 437 31.59 -3.01 -4.85
CA TRP A 437 32.46 -3.74 -3.93
C TRP A 437 33.54 -2.88 -3.23
N LEU A 438 33.98 -1.78 -3.84
CA LEU A 438 34.96 -0.83 -3.28
C LEU A 438 34.38 0.10 -2.19
N ILE A 439 33.06 0.06 -1.97
CA ILE A 439 32.38 0.86 -0.94
C ILE A 439 32.23 0.05 0.36
N GLY A 440 32.13 -1.29 0.28
CA GLY A 440 32.05 -2.16 1.46
C GLY A 440 30.67 -2.21 2.12
N ILE A 441 30.64 -2.45 3.43
CA ILE A 441 29.41 -2.66 4.23
C ILE A 441 29.27 -1.50 5.23
N HIS A 442 28.08 -0.91 5.30
CA HIS A 442 27.76 0.21 6.19
C HIS A 442 26.50 -0.08 7.03
N GLU A 443 26.28 0.71 8.05
CA GLU A 443 25.13 0.63 8.95
C GLU A 443 24.44 1.99 9.05
N TRP A 444 23.16 2.04 8.70
CA TRP A 444 22.29 3.19 8.90
C TRP A 444 21.75 3.21 10.34
N THR A 445 22.00 4.31 11.04
CA THR A 445 21.71 4.51 12.48
C THR A 445 20.43 5.29 12.78
N GLY A 446 19.59 5.53 11.76
CA GLY A 446 18.50 6.50 11.86
C GLY A 446 18.91 7.96 11.65
N THR A 447 20.20 8.29 11.81
CA THR A 447 20.72 9.67 11.62
C THR A 447 21.88 9.79 10.61
N GLY A 448 22.58 8.70 10.31
CA GLY A 448 23.75 8.68 9.45
C GLY A 448 24.29 7.27 9.22
N PHE A 449 25.26 7.15 8.31
CA PHE A 449 25.91 5.88 7.96
C PHE A 449 27.25 5.71 8.68
N ASN A 450 27.43 4.57 9.36
CA ASN A 450 28.70 4.13 9.93
C ASN A 450 29.30 3.01 9.06
N THR A 451 30.61 3.04 8.80
CA THR A 451 31.28 1.96 8.05
C THR A 451 31.56 0.76 8.96
N LEU A 452 31.05 -0.42 8.58
CA LEU A 452 31.34 -1.70 9.24
C LEU A 452 32.49 -2.46 8.54
N LEU A 453 32.65 -2.26 7.24
CA LEU A 453 33.73 -2.82 6.43
C LEU A 453 34.02 -1.86 5.28
N PRO A 454 35.26 -1.35 5.10
CA PRO A 454 35.55 -0.33 4.09
C PRO A 454 35.64 -0.86 2.65
N GLU A 455 35.87 -2.16 2.45
CA GLU A 455 35.98 -2.78 1.13
C GLU A 455 35.50 -4.25 1.15
N GLY A 456 34.94 -4.72 0.04
CA GLY A 456 34.41 -6.09 -0.10
C GLY A 456 33.04 -6.27 0.56
N GLY A 457 31.99 -5.72 -0.07
CA GLY A 457 30.58 -5.80 0.32
C GLY A 457 29.96 -7.21 0.46
N ALA A 458 28.66 -7.32 0.16
CA ALA A 458 27.89 -8.56 0.22
C ALA A 458 26.81 -8.62 -0.88
N GLN A 459 26.47 -9.83 -1.32
CA GLN A 459 25.27 -10.14 -2.14
C GLN A 459 24.03 -10.34 -1.26
N LYS A 460 24.20 -10.89 -0.04
CA LYS A 460 23.14 -11.01 0.97
C LYS A 460 23.70 -10.80 2.38
N LEU A 461 22.90 -10.21 3.25
CA LEU A 461 23.21 -9.94 4.66
C LEU A 461 22.13 -10.59 5.54
N VAL A 462 22.48 -11.03 6.75
CA VAL A 462 21.49 -11.42 7.77
C VAL A 462 22.07 -11.27 9.17
N GLU A 463 21.25 -10.94 10.17
CA GLU A 463 21.65 -10.99 11.57
C GLU A 463 21.25 -12.33 12.22
N ASP A 464 22.17 -12.96 12.95
CA ASP A 464 21.87 -14.19 13.69
C ASP A 464 21.18 -13.92 15.05
N SER A 465 20.72 -14.97 15.71
CA SER A 465 20.07 -14.90 17.04
C SER A 465 21.00 -14.49 18.20
N GLN A 466 22.26 -14.14 17.93
CA GLN A 466 23.21 -13.56 18.88
C GLN A 466 23.61 -12.12 18.52
N GLY A 467 23.00 -11.53 17.49
CA GLY A 467 23.29 -10.16 17.04
C GLY A 467 24.56 -10.03 16.20
N ARG A 468 25.10 -11.13 15.65
CA ARG A 468 26.21 -11.07 14.70
C ARG A 468 25.68 -10.85 13.30
N LEU A 469 26.25 -9.90 12.57
CA LEU A 469 25.92 -9.64 11.18
C LEU A 469 26.72 -10.58 10.28
N TRP A 470 26.02 -11.46 9.58
CA TRP A 470 26.61 -12.34 8.57
C TRP A 470 26.51 -11.70 7.18
N ALA A 471 27.55 -11.92 6.39
CA ALA A 471 27.65 -11.46 5.01
C ALA A 471 28.06 -12.62 4.09
N LEU A 472 27.36 -12.74 2.97
CA LEU A 472 27.62 -13.70 1.90
C LEU A 472 27.90 -12.92 0.61
N GLY A 473 28.90 -13.33 -0.17
CA GLY A 473 29.25 -12.73 -1.44
C GLY A 473 29.86 -13.71 -2.44
N GLU A 474 30.66 -13.18 -3.38
CA GLU A 474 31.31 -13.95 -4.44
C GLU A 474 32.43 -14.88 -3.90
N TYR A 475 32.64 -16.02 -4.55
CA TYR A 475 33.78 -16.95 -4.35
C TYR A 475 34.26 -17.13 -2.90
N PHE A 476 33.57 -17.97 -2.12
CA PHE A 476 33.98 -18.38 -0.77
C PHE A 476 34.02 -17.26 0.30
N SER A 477 33.30 -16.16 0.11
CA SER A 477 33.33 -14.99 1.02
C SER A 477 32.26 -14.98 2.12
N LEU A 478 31.84 -16.15 2.63
CA LEU A 478 31.02 -16.19 3.84
C LEU A 478 31.83 -15.69 5.04
N LYS A 479 31.29 -14.72 5.78
CA LYS A 479 31.95 -14.09 6.93
C LYS A 479 30.92 -13.55 7.91
N TYR A 480 31.28 -13.40 9.17
CA TYR A 480 30.45 -12.73 10.17
C TYR A 480 31.21 -11.64 10.93
N TYR A 481 30.50 -10.58 11.27
CA TYR A 481 30.96 -9.48 12.09
C TYR A 481 30.54 -9.68 13.55
N ASN A 482 31.51 -9.66 14.45
CA ASN A 482 31.28 -9.66 15.89
C ASN A 482 32.30 -8.76 16.58
N GLY A 483 31.83 -7.84 17.43
CA GLY A 483 32.70 -7.01 18.28
C GLY A 483 33.80 -6.22 17.53
N GLY A 484 33.53 -5.73 16.32
CA GLY A 484 34.51 -4.98 15.50
C GLY A 484 35.36 -5.84 14.57
N THR A 485 35.22 -7.16 14.58
CA THR A 485 36.04 -8.09 13.78
C THR A 485 35.17 -8.87 12.79
N TRP A 486 35.63 -8.96 11.54
CA TRP A 486 35.08 -9.89 10.54
C TRP A 486 35.85 -11.21 10.54
N THR A 487 35.15 -12.33 10.70
CA THR A 487 35.73 -13.68 10.70
C THR A 487 35.24 -14.44 9.47
N PRO A 488 36.13 -14.96 8.59
CA PRO A 488 35.74 -15.77 7.44
C PRO A 488 35.31 -17.18 7.86
N VAL A 489 34.47 -17.81 7.04
CA VAL A 489 34.04 -19.20 7.16
C VAL A 489 34.15 -19.85 5.79
N ASP A 490 34.85 -20.99 5.70
CA ASP A 490 35.02 -21.72 4.44
C ASP A 490 33.65 -22.16 3.89
N PHE A 491 33.35 -21.79 2.63
CA PHE A 491 32.07 -22.10 1.99
C PHE A 491 32.20 -22.09 0.46
N THR A 492 31.74 -23.12 -0.25
CA THR A 492 32.18 -23.37 -1.64
C THR A 492 31.27 -22.77 -2.70
N GLY A 493 31.76 -21.77 -3.45
CA GLY A 493 31.11 -21.28 -4.68
C GLY A 493 30.65 -19.81 -4.59
N TRP A 494 29.66 -19.46 -5.43
CA TRP A 494 28.99 -18.16 -5.43
C TRP A 494 27.81 -18.15 -4.49
N GLY A 495 27.70 -17.12 -3.64
CA GLY A 495 26.58 -16.95 -2.74
C GLY A 495 25.25 -16.78 -3.48
N ASN A 496 24.22 -17.51 -3.02
CA ASN A 496 22.84 -17.36 -3.51
C ASN A 496 21.91 -16.81 -2.42
N SER A 497 22.01 -17.31 -1.18
CA SER A 497 21.18 -16.83 -0.07
C SER A 497 21.78 -17.18 1.30
N ILE A 498 21.39 -16.41 2.32
CA ILE A 498 21.74 -16.65 3.72
C ILE A 498 20.55 -16.28 4.62
N MET A 499 20.26 -17.08 5.65
CA MET A 499 19.11 -16.89 6.53
C MET A 499 19.43 -17.29 7.98
N LYS A 500 18.81 -16.60 8.94
CA LYS A 500 18.87 -16.88 10.38
C LYS A 500 18.28 -18.26 10.69
N ASP A 501 18.98 -19.08 11.49
CA ASP A 501 18.46 -20.36 11.94
C ASP A 501 17.46 -20.18 13.11
N PRO A 502 16.19 -20.62 12.97
CA PRO A 502 15.18 -20.46 14.02
C PRO A 502 15.29 -21.50 15.15
N THR A 503 16.19 -22.49 15.03
CA THR A 503 16.31 -23.65 15.94
C THR A 503 17.66 -23.76 16.66
N ARG A 504 18.69 -23.00 16.24
CA ARG A 504 20.02 -23.03 16.86
C ARG A 504 20.59 -21.62 17.04
N ALA A 505 20.96 -21.28 18.28
CA ALA A 505 21.49 -19.98 18.64
C ALA A 505 22.77 -19.63 17.84
N GLY A 506 22.87 -18.39 17.35
CA GLY A 506 24.01 -17.89 16.58
C GLY A 506 24.24 -18.59 15.23
N THR A 507 23.31 -19.43 14.77
CA THR A 507 23.50 -20.21 13.55
C THR A 507 22.82 -19.54 12.37
N VAL A 508 23.42 -19.66 11.19
CA VAL A 508 22.82 -19.32 9.90
C VAL A 508 22.79 -20.55 9.00
N TRP A 509 21.89 -20.52 8.04
CA TRP A 509 21.95 -21.34 6.85
C TRP A 509 22.38 -20.49 5.67
N ALA A 510 23.34 -20.97 4.87
CA ALA A 510 23.81 -20.34 3.64
C ALA A 510 23.75 -21.35 2.49
N SER A 511 23.49 -20.86 1.27
CA SER A 511 23.49 -21.66 0.05
C SER A 511 24.28 -20.98 -1.07
N THR A 512 25.02 -21.78 -1.83
CA THR A 512 25.65 -21.45 -3.11
C THR A 512 25.11 -22.36 -4.21
N SER A 513 25.67 -22.32 -5.42
CA SER A 513 25.43 -23.33 -6.46
C SER A 513 25.95 -24.74 -6.10
N ASN A 514 26.96 -24.84 -5.23
CA ASN A 514 27.78 -26.05 -5.04
C ASN A 514 27.77 -26.59 -3.60
N GLU A 515 27.31 -25.80 -2.64
CA GLU A 515 27.31 -26.12 -1.22
C GLU A 515 26.15 -25.43 -0.48
N LEU A 516 25.47 -26.20 0.36
CA LEU A 516 24.56 -25.76 1.41
C LEU A 516 25.30 -25.93 2.75
N LEU A 517 25.41 -24.87 3.53
CA LEU A 517 26.09 -24.88 4.83
C LEU A 517 25.17 -24.35 5.93
N ARG A 518 25.08 -25.09 7.04
CA ARG A 518 24.50 -24.65 8.30
C ARG A 518 25.62 -24.46 9.32
N THR A 519 25.83 -23.24 9.80
CA THR A 519 27.03 -22.89 10.59
C THR A 519 26.80 -21.80 11.62
N ASP A 520 27.55 -21.86 12.73
CA ASP A 520 27.74 -20.75 13.68
C ASP A 520 29.18 -20.17 13.63
N GLY A 521 29.99 -20.65 12.69
CA GLY A 521 31.41 -20.35 12.54
C GLY A 521 32.34 -21.36 13.23
N THR A 522 31.80 -22.35 13.95
CA THR A 522 32.57 -23.46 14.56
C THR A 522 31.91 -24.81 14.32
N TYR A 523 30.59 -24.91 14.51
CA TYR A 523 29.78 -26.03 14.03
C TYR A 523 29.52 -25.85 12.54
N ASN A 524 29.67 -26.92 11.76
CA ASN A 524 29.33 -26.98 10.35
C ASN A 524 28.53 -28.26 10.04
N PHE A 525 27.41 -28.12 9.36
CA PHE A 525 26.73 -29.20 8.63
C PHE A 525 26.64 -28.78 7.16
N SER A 526 27.18 -29.60 6.26
CA SER A 526 27.31 -29.27 4.83
C SER A 526 26.69 -30.35 3.93
N ARG A 527 26.24 -29.94 2.74
CA ARG A 527 25.80 -30.78 1.61
C ARG A 527 26.20 -30.14 0.29
N SER A 528 26.57 -30.97 -0.67
CA SER A 528 26.85 -30.63 -2.06
C SER A 528 25.79 -31.21 -3.01
N PRO A 529 25.70 -30.78 -4.28
CA PRO A 529 24.89 -31.47 -5.29
C PRO A 529 25.17 -32.98 -5.39
N ASP A 530 26.41 -33.42 -5.15
CA ASP A 530 26.79 -34.82 -5.25
C ASP A 530 26.17 -35.71 -4.16
N ASP A 531 25.78 -35.12 -3.03
CA ASP A 531 25.04 -35.82 -1.95
C ASP A 531 23.58 -36.14 -2.33
N PHE A 532 23.10 -35.61 -3.46
CA PHE A 532 21.75 -35.84 -4.00
C PHE A 532 21.85 -36.59 -5.35
N PRO A 533 21.52 -37.89 -5.42
CA PRO A 533 21.54 -38.67 -6.66
C PRO A 533 20.70 -38.07 -7.81
N GLU A 534 19.67 -37.29 -7.46
CA GLU A 534 18.83 -36.53 -8.40
C GLU A 534 19.57 -35.38 -9.11
N LEU A 535 20.71 -34.92 -8.59
CA LEU A 535 21.54 -33.84 -9.14
C LEU A 535 22.89 -34.35 -9.70
N ASN A 536 23.56 -35.22 -8.93
CA ASN A 536 24.93 -35.74 -9.11
C ASN A 536 25.30 -36.06 -10.57
N ASN A 537 24.52 -36.90 -11.26
CA ASN A 537 24.86 -37.39 -12.61
C ASN A 537 24.61 -36.39 -13.77
N THR A 538 24.17 -35.16 -13.48
CA THR A 538 23.80 -34.18 -14.53
C THR A 538 24.50 -32.83 -14.42
N GLY A 539 25.37 -32.64 -13.42
CA GLY A 539 25.92 -31.32 -13.09
C GLY A 539 24.85 -30.37 -12.54
N GLY A 540 23.89 -30.90 -11.77
CA GLY A 540 22.86 -30.09 -11.12
C GLY A 540 23.44 -29.16 -10.05
N SER A 541 22.67 -28.14 -9.68
CA SER A 541 23.10 -27.06 -8.81
C SER A 541 22.06 -26.72 -7.74
N LEU A 542 22.53 -26.27 -6.57
CA LEU A 542 21.69 -25.78 -5.49
C LEU A 542 21.33 -24.29 -5.71
N THR A 543 20.24 -23.82 -5.12
CA THR A 543 19.80 -22.43 -5.22
C THR A 543 19.76 -21.75 -3.84
N THR A 544 18.59 -21.61 -3.20
CA THR A 544 18.37 -20.84 -1.96
C THR A 544 17.85 -21.67 -0.77
N VAL A 545 17.86 -21.05 0.44
CA VAL A 545 17.58 -21.59 1.81
C VAL A 545 16.54 -22.71 1.88
N THR A 546 15.30 -22.55 2.33
CA THR A 546 14.78 -21.77 3.48
C THR A 546 14.80 -22.62 4.76
N PRO A 547 15.11 -22.10 5.97
CA PRO A 547 15.01 -22.87 7.20
C PRO A 547 13.57 -23.01 7.73
N ASP A 548 13.32 -24.08 8.48
CA ASP A 548 12.05 -24.41 9.12
C ASP A 548 12.34 -24.97 10.54
N GLN A 549 11.30 -25.29 11.30
CA GLN A 549 11.43 -25.85 12.64
C GLN A 549 12.02 -27.29 12.63
N ASN A 550 12.41 -27.79 13.81
CA ASN A 550 12.88 -29.17 14.01
C ASN A 550 14.11 -29.58 13.17
N ASN A 551 15.03 -28.64 12.91
CA ASN A 551 16.22 -28.82 12.05
C ASN A 551 15.91 -29.12 10.58
N ILE A 552 14.72 -28.75 10.09
CA ILE A 552 14.36 -28.88 8.68
C ILE A 552 14.85 -27.64 7.90
N ALA A 553 15.30 -27.86 6.67
CA ALA A 553 15.45 -26.82 5.66
C ALA A 553 14.82 -27.28 4.33
N TRP A 554 14.33 -26.33 3.56
CA TRP A 554 13.65 -26.48 2.28
C TRP A 554 14.53 -25.92 1.18
N VAL A 555 15.44 -26.74 0.64
CA VAL A 555 16.55 -26.32 -0.23
C VAL A 555 16.16 -26.43 -1.69
N GLY A 556 16.36 -25.35 -2.45
CA GLY A 556 16.09 -25.33 -3.88
C GLY A 556 17.24 -25.90 -4.72
N SER A 557 16.92 -26.27 -5.95
CA SER A 557 17.88 -26.71 -6.96
C SER A 557 17.38 -26.37 -8.37
N ASP A 558 18.21 -26.61 -9.38
CA ASP A 558 17.82 -26.55 -10.79
C ASP A 558 16.98 -27.76 -11.28
N ARG A 559 16.69 -28.74 -10.41
CA ARG A 559 15.88 -29.94 -10.71
C ARG A 559 14.65 -30.17 -9.83
N GLY A 560 14.54 -29.49 -8.69
CA GLY A 560 13.43 -29.63 -7.76
C GLY A 560 13.64 -28.97 -6.40
N LEU A 561 12.77 -29.31 -5.46
CA LEU A 561 12.80 -28.87 -4.06
C LEU A 561 13.19 -30.02 -3.13
N ILE A 562 14.06 -29.75 -2.16
CA ILE A 562 14.62 -30.72 -1.23
C ILE A 562 14.16 -30.38 0.19
N LYS A 563 13.46 -31.30 0.86
CA LYS A 563 13.20 -31.19 2.31
C LYS A 563 14.29 -31.95 3.05
N LEU A 564 15.24 -31.25 3.67
CA LEU A 564 16.40 -31.82 4.35
C LEU A 564 16.26 -31.70 5.88
N ASN A 565 16.64 -32.73 6.64
CA ASN A 565 16.79 -32.66 8.10
C ASN A 565 18.28 -32.65 8.48
N ALA A 566 18.79 -31.54 9.03
CA ALA A 566 20.20 -31.45 9.45
C ALA A 566 20.55 -32.25 10.71
N GLY A 567 19.56 -32.66 11.51
CA GLY A 567 19.77 -33.50 12.70
C GLY A 567 20.01 -34.98 12.37
N THR A 568 19.46 -35.48 11.26
CA THR A 568 19.60 -36.88 10.83
C THR A 568 20.33 -37.05 9.50
N GLY A 569 20.44 -36.00 8.70
CA GLY A 569 20.94 -36.03 7.33
C GLY A 569 19.97 -36.61 6.29
N ALA A 570 18.76 -37.02 6.69
CA ALA A 570 17.75 -37.57 5.79
C ALA A 570 17.04 -36.45 4.99
N TYR A 571 16.61 -36.76 3.76
CA TYR A 571 15.92 -35.81 2.90
C TYR A 571 14.76 -36.44 2.10
N GLN A 572 13.93 -35.58 1.50
CA GLN A 572 12.92 -35.93 0.51
C GLN A 572 13.02 -34.97 -0.69
N PHE A 573 12.93 -35.49 -1.92
CA PHE A 573 13.05 -34.72 -3.16
C PHE A 573 11.71 -34.59 -3.88
N TYR A 574 11.38 -33.39 -4.36
CA TYR A 574 10.16 -33.08 -5.11
C TYR A 574 10.52 -32.46 -6.47
N SER A 575 10.06 -33.08 -7.56
CA SER A 575 10.22 -32.59 -8.93
C SER A 575 8.95 -32.83 -9.77
N PRO A 576 8.82 -32.23 -10.96
CA PRO A 576 7.70 -32.48 -11.86
C PRO A 576 7.55 -33.94 -12.30
N ALA A 577 8.56 -34.79 -12.06
CA ALA A 577 8.53 -36.22 -12.37
C ALA A 577 7.94 -37.08 -11.24
N ASN A 578 7.86 -36.58 -10.01
CA ASN A 578 7.37 -37.34 -8.84
C ASN A 578 6.28 -36.63 -8.01
N SER A 579 5.93 -35.39 -8.36
CA SER A 579 5.02 -34.53 -7.60
C SER A 579 4.37 -33.46 -8.50
N ASN A 580 3.39 -32.73 -7.96
CA ASN A 580 2.68 -31.65 -8.65
C ASN A 580 3.41 -30.29 -8.59
N ILE A 581 4.70 -30.26 -8.24
CA ILE A 581 5.49 -29.02 -8.20
C ILE A 581 5.52 -28.35 -9.60
N PRO A 582 5.29 -27.03 -9.72
CA PRO A 582 4.99 -26.39 -11.01
C PRO A 582 6.22 -26.22 -11.93
N GLY A 583 7.44 -26.41 -11.41
CA GLY A 583 8.69 -26.29 -12.14
C GLY A 583 9.80 -27.16 -11.57
N ASP A 584 10.94 -27.17 -12.23
CA ASP A 584 12.16 -27.89 -11.84
C ASP A 584 13.24 -26.94 -11.30
N TRP A 585 13.35 -25.72 -11.82
CA TRP A 585 14.23 -24.70 -11.24
C TRP A 585 13.51 -23.97 -10.10
N ILE A 586 13.86 -24.27 -8.84
CA ILE A 586 13.15 -23.80 -7.64
C ILE A 586 14.06 -22.92 -6.77
N LEU A 587 13.59 -21.77 -6.31
CA LEU A 587 14.25 -20.91 -5.30
C LEU A 587 13.28 -20.68 -4.13
N PRO A 588 13.42 -21.40 -3.00
CA PRO A 588 12.63 -21.17 -1.80
C PRO A 588 13.15 -19.95 -1.01
N TYR A 589 12.22 -19.08 -0.60
CA TYR A 589 12.52 -17.84 0.11
C TYR A 589 12.04 -17.86 1.55
N VAL A 590 10.76 -18.20 1.79
CA VAL A 590 10.16 -18.02 3.12
C VAL A 590 9.16 -19.11 3.51
N LYS A 591 9.14 -19.40 4.80
CA LYS A 591 8.25 -20.34 5.47
C LYS A 591 7.16 -19.54 6.19
N SER A 592 5.91 -19.60 5.72
CA SER A 592 4.80 -18.83 6.31
C SER A 592 4.14 -19.56 7.48
N PRO A 593 3.41 -18.84 8.37
CA PRO A 593 2.86 -19.39 9.61
C PRO A 593 1.71 -20.39 9.39
N ASP A 594 1.05 -20.32 8.23
CA ASP A 594 -0.03 -21.23 7.80
C ASP A 594 0.47 -22.61 7.36
N GLY A 595 1.77 -22.88 7.43
CA GLY A 595 2.37 -24.13 7.01
C GLY A 595 3.00 -24.11 5.62
N LYS A 596 2.77 -23.09 4.78
CA LYS A 596 3.34 -23.06 3.44
C LYS A 596 4.85 -22.76 3.42
N VAL A 597 5.51 -23.24 2.36
CA VAL A 597 6.83 -22.83 1.88
C VAL A 597 6.60 -22.10 0.57
N TRP A 598 7.10 -20.87 0.46
CA TRP A 598 6.96 -20.03 -0.73
C TRP A 598 8.29 -19.97 -1.50
N PHE A 599 8.19 -20.16 -2.82
CA PHE A 599 9.35 -20.27 -3.70
C PHE A 599 9.07 -19.62 -5.06
N SER A 600 10.07 -19.07 -5.75
CA SER A 600 9.94 -18.83 -7.18
C SER A 600 10.28 -20.11 -7.95
N PHE A 601 9.65 -20.31 -9.11
CA PHE A 601 9.94 -21.44 -9.98
C PHE A 601 10.11 -21.03 -11.43
N SER A 602 10.84 -21.85 -12.18
CA SER A 602 10.76 -21.95 -13.64
C SER A 602 10.69 -23.42 -14.06
N ASN A 603 9.98 -23.68 -15.14
CA ASN A 603 9.79 -25.01 -15.71
C ASN A 603 10.56 -25.12 -17.03
N SER A 604 11.60 -25.94 -17.08
CA SER A 604 12.47 -26.08 -18.26
C SER A 604 11.74 -26.62 -19.50
N ILE A 605 10.63 -27.34 -19.32
CA ILE A 605 9.83 -27.95 -20.39
C ILE A 605 8.72 -27.00 -20.86
N THR A 606 7.82 -26.59 -19.96
CA THR A 606 6.64 -25.78 -20.32
C THR A 606 6.93 -24.29 -20.44
N LYS A 607 8.09 -23.85 -19.94
CA LYS A 607 8.48 -22.42 -19.78
C LYS A 607 7.58 -21.62 -18.83
N ALA A 608 6.68 -22.29 -18.10
CA ALA A 608 5.94 -21.67 -17.00
C ALA A 608 6.90 -21.21 -15.90
N SER A 609 6.60 -20.09 -15.26
CA SER A 609 7.41 -19.50 -14.20
C SER A 609 6.59 -18.51 -13.38
N GLY A 610 7.03 -18.22 -12.16
CA GLY A 610 6.32 -17.36 -11.22
C GLY A 610 6.61 -17.76 -9.77
N ILE A 611 5.65 -17.56 -8.87
CA ILE A 611 5.75 -17.98 -7.46
C ILE A 611 4.89 -19.22 -7.24
N GLY A 612 5.48 -20.24 -6.61
CA GLY A 612 4.80 -21.43 -6.13
C GLY A 612 4.74 -21.47 -4.60
N TRP A 613 3.86 -22.33 -4.09
CA TRP A 613 3.80 -22.68 -2.69
C TRP A 613 3.63 -24.18 -2.48
N PHE A 614 4.09 -24.69 -1.35
CA PHE A 614 3.86 -26.06 -0.88
C PHE A 614 3.34 -26.06 0.56
N ASN A 615 2.19 -26.67 0.83
CA ASN A 615 1.55 -26.65 2.16
C ASN A 615 1.83 -27.90 3.04
N GLY A 616 2.60 -28.87 2.53
CA GLY A 616 2.83 -30.16 3.17
C GLY A 616 2.19 -31.35 2.45
N SER A 617 1.13 -31.14 1.66
CA SER A 617 0.48 -32.14 0.80
C SER A 617 0.47 -31.73 -0.67
N ASP A 618 0.15 -30.47 -0.95
CA ASP A 618 -0.19 -29.95 -2.27
C ASP A 618 0.70 -28.77 -2.67
N PHE A 619 0.85 -28.61 -3.99
CA PHE A 619 1.54 -27.50 -4.62
C PHE A 619 0.54 -26.58 -5.34
N GLY A 620 0.74 -25.28 -5.24
CA GLY A 620 0.02 -24.26 -6.03
C GLY A 620 0.98 -23.24 -6.65
N SER A 621 0.47 -22.38 -7.54
CA SER A 621 1.30 -21.35 -8.19
C SER A 621 0.52 -20.13 -8.70
N PHE A 622 1.24 -19.01 -8.79
CA PHE A 622 0.84 -17.75 -9.41
C PHE A 622 1.85 -17.39 -10.50
N SER A 623 1.38 -17.29 -11.74
CA SER A 623 2.17 -16.83 -12.90
C SER A 623 2.03 -15.32 -13.11
N PRO A 624 2.91 -14.68 -13.89
CA PRO A 624 2.78 -13.26 -14.18
C PRO A 624 1.45 -12.89 -14.86
N SER A 625 0.78 -11.86 -14.36
CA SER A 625 -0.45 -11.31 -14.93
C SER A 625 -0.74 -9.90 -14.40
N PRO A 626 -1.54 -9.07 -15.10
CA PRO A 626 -1.88 -7.73 -14.63
C PRO A 626 -2.62 -7.68 -13.28
N ALA A 627 -3.32 -8.75 -12.91
CA ALA A 627 -4.07 -8.89 -11.65
C ALA A 627 -3.33 -9.76 -10.61
N GLY A 628 -2.06 -10.08 -10.87
CA GLY A 628 -1.22 -10.94 -10.03
C GLY A 628 0.24 -10.53 -10.19
N LEU A 629 1.16 -11.50 -10.09
CA LEU A 629 2.60 -11.22 -10.11
C LEU A 629 3.03 -10.34 -11.32
N PRO A 630 3.75 -9.22 -11.14
CA PRO A 630 4.08 -8.31 -12.25
C PRO A 630 5.25 -8.78 -13.12
N ASN A 631 6.12 -9.63 -12.57
CA ASN A 631 7.29 -10.23 -13.22
C ASN A 631 7.66 -11.58 -12.56
N ASN A 632 8.15 -12.55 -13.35
CA ASN A 632 8.50 -13.90 -12.90
C ASN A 632 9.89 -14.04 -12.26
N ILE A 633 10.79 -13.08 -12.46
CA ILE A 633 12.14 -13.11 -11.89
C ILE A 633 12.09 -12.41 -10.53
N ILE A 634 12.21 -13.21 -9.48
CA ILE A 634 12.14 -12.79 -8.08
C ILE A 634 13.57 -12.69 -7.54
N GLN A 635 13.84 -11.66 -6.74
CA GLN A 635 15.14 -11.45 -6.09
C GLN A 635 15.09 -11.69 -4.57
N GLU A 636 13.93 -11.44 -3.94
CA GLU A 636 13.71 -11.70 -2.52
C GLU A 636 12.20 -11.78 -2.20
N ILE A 637 11.82 -12.54 -1.16
CA ILE A 637 10.47 -12.53 -0.58
C ILE A 637 10.53 -12.49 0.95
N GLU A 638 10.13 -11.37 1.53
CA GLU A 638 9.98 -11.24 2.98
C GLU A 638 8.53 -11.45 3.44
N LEU A 639 8.40 -11.92 4.68
CA LEU A 639 7.12 -12.18 5.32
C LEU A 639 6.80 -11.10 6.35
N LYS A 640 5.65 -10.45 6.20
CA LYS A 640 5.11 -9.49 7.18
C LYS A 640 3.84 -10.04 7.81
N ILE A 641 3.84 -10.22 9.12
CA ILE A 641 2.66 -10.67 9.86
C ILE A 641 1.64 -9.53 9.95
N ILE A 642 0.37 -9.81 9.68
CA ILE A 642 -0.73 -8.83 9.80
C ILE A 642 -1.89 -9.43 10.59
N SER A 643 -2.82 -8.60 11.06
CA SER A 643 -4.05 -9.11 11.69
C SER A 643 -4.84 -9.97 10.68
N GLY A 644 -5.17 -11.20 11.10
CA GLY A 644 -5.86 -12.19 10.28
C GLY A 644 -5.04 -12.80 9.14
N GLY A 645 -3.71 -12.78 9.14
CA GLY A 645 -2.90 -13.43 8.10
C GLY A 645 -1.47 -12.91 7.97
N TYR A 646 -0.97 -12.85 6.73
CA TYR A 646 0.36 -12.32 6.41
C TYR A 646 0.38 -11.63 5.03
N GLU A 647 1.35 -10.76 4.82
CA GLU A 647 1.75 -10.27 3.50
C GLU A 647 3.07 -10.92 3.09
N LEU A 648 3.19 -11.32 1.83
CA LEU A 648 4.48 -11.60 1.18
C LEU A 648 4.89 -10.36 0.40
N TRP A 649 6.01 -9.75 0.78
CA TRP A 649 6.61 -8.62 0.07
C TRP A 649 7.67 -9.17 -0.87
N ILE A 650 7.45 -9.01 -2.17
CA ILE A 650 8.16 -9.70 -3.24
C ILE A 650 8.94 -8.66 -4.04
N SER A 651 10.27 -8.71 -4.00
CA SER A 651 11.12 -7.95 -4.91
C SER A 651 11.16 -8.65 -6.27
N CYS A 652 10.70 -7.95 -7.30
CA CYS A 652 10.81 -8.38 -8.68
C CYS A 652 12.03 -7.71 -9.34
N MET A 653 12.76 -8.46 -10.18
CA MET A 653 13.90 -7.92 -10.94
C MET A 653 13.48 -6.78 -11.89
N SER A 654 12.22 -6.73 -12.30
CA SER A 654 11.64 -5.61 -13.06
C SER A 654 10.18 -5.40 -12.67
N ARG A 655 9.65 -4.20 -12.87
CA ARG A 655 8.28 -3.76 -12.51
C ARG A 655 8.00 -3.71 -11.00
N GLY A 656 9.04 -3.48 -10.21
CA GLY A 656 8.92 -3.02 -8.84
C GLY A 656 8.66 -4.13 -7.80
N ILE A 657 7.75 -3.87 -6.86
CA ILE A 657 7.38 -4.81 -5.79
C ILE A 657 5.95 -5.31 -5.99
N ALA A 658 5.73 -6.59 -5.68
CA ALA A 658 4.41 -7.14 -5.46
C ALA A 658 4.19 -7.44 -3.98
N VAL A 659 2.97 -7.22 -3.50
CA VAL A 659 2.54 -7.63 -2.15
C VAL A 659 1.34 -8.56 -2.28
N LEU A 660 1.53 -9.83 -1.91
CA LEU A 660 0.45 -10.80 -1.80
C LEU A 660 -0.03 -10.84 -0.35
N THR A 661 -1.21 -10.29 -0.09
CA THR A 661 -1.91 -10.45 1.19
C THR A 661 -2.59 -11.81 1.20
N VAL A 662 -2.25 -12.67 2.15
CA VAL A 662 -2.93 -13.95 2.42
C VAL A 662 -3.69 -13.81 3.73
N LYS A 663 -5.01 -14.01 3.71
CA LYS A 663 -5.84 -14.05 4.92
C LYS A 663 -6.07 -15.48 5.41
N ASN A 664 -5.90 -15.69 6.71
CA ASN A 664 -6.23 -16.93 7.38
C ASN A 664 -7.73 -17.23 7.25
N PRO A 665 -8.14 -18.51 7.15
CA PRO A 665 -9.53 -18.89 7.34
C PRO A 665 -9.96 -18.57 8.78
N LEU A 666 -11.20 -18.13 8.98
CA LEU A 666 -11.75 -17.92 10.32
C LEU A 666 -11.88 -19.27 11.05
N LEU A 667 -11.35 -19.33 12.26
CA LEU A 667 -11.43 -20.50 13.14
C LEU A 667 -12.64 -20.36 14.07
N ASN A 668 -13.58 -21.30 14.00
CA ASN A 668 -14.81 -21.31 14.78
C ASN A 668 -14.65 -22.13 16.05
N LEU A 669 -14.57 -21.44 17.20
CA LEU A 669 -14.65 -22.04 18.51
C LEU A 669 -16.12 -22.09 18.97
N SER A 670 -16.65 -23.31 19.08
CA SER A 670 -17.87 -23.62 19.82
C SER A 670 -17.53 -23.79 21.30
N VAL A 671 -17.86 -22.80 22.14
CA VAL A 671 -17.54 -22.81 23.57
C VAL A 671 -18.78 -22.68 24.46
N SER A 672 -18.78 -23.43 25.55
CA SER A 672 -19.75 -23.35 26.65
C SER A 672 -19.02 -23.21 27.98
N PHE A 673 -19.52 -22.32 28.83
CA PHE A 673 -19.05 -22.09 30.20
C PHE A 673 -20.22 -21.61 31.07
N GLU A 674 -20.04 -21.67 32.38
CA GLU A 674 -20.94 -21.15 33.40
C GLU A 674 -20.12 -20.34 34.41
N ALA A 675 -20.65 -19.23 34.94
CA ALA A 675 -19.99 -18.42 35.96
C ALA A 675 -21.04 -17.92 36.97
N ILE A 676 -21.90 -17.02 36.52
CA ILE A 676 -23.18 -16.70 37.17
C ILE A 676 -24.32 -17.40 36.41
N ASN A 677 -25.45 -17.63 37.08
CA ASN A 677 -26.62 -18.33 36.52
C ASN A 677 -27.49 -17.38 35.66
N GLU A 678 -26.86 -16.55 34.83
CA GLU A 678 -27.49 -15.62 33.88
C GLU A 678 -26.68 -15.58 32.58
N GLN A 679 -27.20 -14.90 31.54
CA GLN A 679 -26.44 -14.65 30.31
C GLN A 679 -25.69 -13.32 30.41
N ASP A 680 -24.37 -13.36 30.29
CA ASP A 680 -23.52 -12.17 30.42
C ASP A 680 -22.36 -12.13 29.42
N THR A 681 -21.78 -10.95 29.25
CA THR A 681 -20.59 -10.68 28.43
C THR A 681 -19.36 -11.30 29.06
N ILE A 682 -18.63 -12.07 28.25
CA ILE A 682 -17.32 -12.59 28.60
C ILE A 682 -16.26 -12.21 27.58
N ILE A 683 -15.02 -12.31 28.04
CA ILE A 683 -13.83 -12.24 27.21
C ILE A 683 -13.28 -13.66 27.04
N VAL A 684 -13.08 -14.09 25.79
CA VAL A 684 -12.33 -15.30 25.46
C VAL A 684 -11.01 -14.91 24.82
N GLU A 685 -9.92 -15.42 25.37
CA GLU A 685 -8.58 -15.33 24.77
C GLU A 685 -8.18 -16.70 24.23
N LEU A 686 -7.59 -16.69 23.03
CA LEU A 686 -6.83 -17.80 22.49
C LEU A 686 -5.36 -17.58 22.85
N ARG A 687 -4.72 -18.51 23.57
CA ARG A 687 -3.32 -18.40 24.01
C ARG A 687 -2.47 -19.57 23.49
N ASN A 688 -1.19 -19.32 23.21
CA ASN A 688 -0.25 -20.35 22.79
C ASN A 688 -0.19 -21.51 23.81
N ALA A 689 0.04 -22.74 23.34
CA ALA A 689 0.17 -23.92 24.20
C ALA A 689 1.54 -24.10 24.89
N SER A 690 2.51 -23.21 24.63
CA SER A 690 3.85 -23.23 25.22
C SER A 690 4.22 -21.89 25.86
N ALA A 691 4.97 -21.94 26.96
CA ALA A 691 5.45 -20.76 27.67
C ALA A 691 6.23 -19.82 26.73
N PRO A 692 6.03 -18.48 26.80
CA PRO A 692 5.29 -17.73 27.82
C PRO A 692 3.76 -17.63 27.63
N TYR A 693 3.14 -18.50 26.82
CA TYR A 693 1.69 -18.60 26.62
C TYR A 693 1.05 -17.29 26.11
N ASN A 694 1.75 -16.58 25.23
CA ASN A 694 1.29 -15.31 24.65
C ASN A 694 -0.14 -15.40 24.09
N ILE A 695 -0.88 -14.30 24.25
CA ILE A 695 -2.21 -14.12 23.64
C ILE A 695 -2.05 -14.04 22.13
N VAL A 696 -2.81 -14.88 21.42
CA VAL A 696 -2.93 -14.91 19.96
C VAL A 696 -4.03 -13.95 19.51
N GLU A 697 -5.16 -13.98 20.21
CA GLU A 697 -6.32 -13.14 19.93
C GLU A 697 -7.31 -13.11 21.09
N THR A 698 -7.99 -11.98 21.25
CA THR A 698 -9.03 -11.77 22.27
C THR A 698 -10.36 -11.43 21.59
N LYS A 699 -11.46 -12.03 22.04
CA LYS A 699 -12.83 -11.76 21.57
C LYS A 699 -13.76 -11.52 22.75
N ARG A 700 -14.76 -10.65 22.56
CA ARG A 700 -15.96 -10.64 23.43
C ARG A 700 -16.99 -11.61 22.88
N SER A 701 -17.71 -12.27 23.77
CA SER A 701 -18.87 -13.12 23.47
C SER A 701 -19.88 -13.03 24.62
N ILE A 702 -20.95 -13.82 24.54
CA ILE A 702 -21.92 -14.03 25.63
C ILE A 702 -21.75 -15.47 26.15
N GLY A 703 -22.15 -15.73 27.38
CA GLY A 703 -22.47 -17.09 27.85
C GLY A 703 -22.96 -17.10 29.30
N GLY A 704 -22.81 -18.24 29.98
CA GLY A 704 -23.68 -18.63 31.08
C GLY A 704 -24.93 -19.37 30.59
N GLN A 705 -25.76 -19.86 31.53
CA GLN A 705 -26.87 -20.80 31.26
C GLN A 705 -26.47 -22.06 30.46
N GLY A 706 -25.21 -22.47 30.53
CA GLY A 706 -24.62 -23.58 29.78
C GLY A 706 -24.66 -23.42 28.25
N ILE A 707 -24.90 -22.21 27.73
CA ILE A 707 -25.15 -21.97 26.31
C ILE A 707 -23.90 -22.27 25.48
N ASN A 708 -24.09 -22.81 24.28
CA ASN A 708 -23.03 -22.99 23.30
C ASN A 708 -22.95 -21.80 22.36
N ASN A 709 -21.84 -21.07 22.46
CA ASN A 709 -21.58 -19.85 21.69
C ASN A 709 -20.50 -20.11 20.64
N GLN A 710 -20.65 -19.49 19.47
CA GLN A 710 -19.67 -19.55 18.39
C GLN A 710 -18.83 -18.28 18.36
N ILE A 711 -17.51 -18.45 18.41
CA ILE A 711 -16.53 -17.37 18.43
C ILE A 711 -15.58 -17.57 17.25
N LEU A 712 -15.50 -16.58 16.37
CA LEU A 712 -14.64 -16.61 15.19
C LEU A 712 -13.31 -15.91 15.49
N PHE A 713 -12.20 -16.65 15.42
CA PHE A 713 -10.83 -16.14 15.51
C PHE A 713 -10.21 -16.02 14.11
N SER A 714 -9.35 -15.03 13.89
CA SER A 714 -8.65 -14.79 12.61
C SER A 714 -7.13 -14.91 12.72
N ASN A 715 -6.53 -14.70 13.89
CA ASN A 715 -5.07 -14.78 14.07
C ASN A 715 -4.58 -16.21 14.38
N GLY A 716 -5.48 -17.11 14.79
CA GLY A 716 -5.13 -18.51 15.04
C GLY A 716 -4.84 -19.29 13.75
N VAL A 717 -3.94 -20.26 13.84
CA VAL A 717 -3.61 -21.26 12.81
C VAL A 717 -4.29 -22.60 13.12
N ASN A 718 -4.95 -23.20 12.13
CA ASN A 718 -5.59 -24.52 12.25
C ASN A 718 -4.55 -25.64 12.47
N GLY A 719 -4.87 -26.63 13.31
CA GLY A 719 -3.96 -27.72 13.68
C GLY A 719 -3.00 -27.40 14.83
N THR A 720 -2.64 -26.14 15.02
CA THR A 720 -1.86 -25.68 16.17
C THR A 720 -2.67 -25.77 17.47
N PRO A 721 -2.08 -26.25 18.59
CA PRO A 721 -2.77 -26.32 19.87
C PRO A 721 -2.75 -24.97 20.60
N TYR A 722 -3.85 -24.65 21.28
CA TYR A 722 -4.02 -23.44 22.08
C TYR A 722 -4.70 -23.74 23.42
N TYR A 723 -4.43 -22.92 24.43
CA TYR A 723 -5.31 -22.78 25.59
C TYR A 723 -6.44 -21.80 25.26
N ILE A 724 -7.63 -22.10 25.78
CA ILE A 724 -8.78 -21.20 25.76
C ILE A 724 -8.89 -20.62 27.17
N VAL A 725 -8.84 -19.29 27.28
CA VAL A 725 -9.01 -18.60 28.57
C VAL A 725 -10.32 -17.84 28.54
N ALA A 726 -11.15 -18.03 29.55
CA ALA A 726 -12.39 -17.30 29.74
C ALA A 726 -12.26 -16.36 30.95
N LYS A 727 -12.72 -15.12 30.79
CA LYS A 727 -12.81 -14.11 31.85
C LYS A 727 -14.21 -13.51 31.87
N HIS A 728 -14.72 -13.30 33.07
CA HIS A 728 -16.03 -12.73 33.36
C HIS A 728 -15.85 -11.62 34.41
N ARG A 729 -16.74 -10.62 34.42
CA ARG A 729 -16.55 -9.35 35.16
C ARG A 729 -16.31 -9.46 36.67
N ASN A 730 -16.63 -10.60 37.26
CA ASN A 730 -16.63 -10.86 38.69
C ASN A 730 -16.12 -12.27 39.05
N SER A 731 -15.49 -12.97 38.10
CA SER A 731 -15.11 -14.38 38.27
C SER A 731 -13.65 -14.63 37.90
N ILE A 732 -13.07 -15.65 38.52
CA ILE A 732 -11.66 -15.98 38.38
C ILE A 732 -11.28 -16.29 36.91
N GLU A 733 -10.15 -15.75 36.44
CA GLU A 733 -9.62 -16.09 35.11
C GLU A 733 -9.42 -17.62 35.02
N THR A 734 -10.14 -18.26 34.09
CA THR A 734 -10.17 -19.73 33.98
C THR A 734 -9.64 -20.20 32.64
N TRP A 735 -8.61 -21.05 32.69
CA TRP A 735 -7.96 -21.65 31.52
C TRP A 735 -8.49 -23.04 31.23
N SER A 736 -8.54 -23.44 29.95
CA SER A 736 -8.90 -24.79 29.54
C SER A 736 -7.95 -25.84 30.16
N GLY A 737 -8.49 -26.94 30.67
CA GLY A 737 -7.74 -27.99 31.35
C GLY A 737 -6.68 -28.68 30.49
N ILE A 738 -6.78 -28.55 29.17
CA ILE A 738 -5.78 -28.97 28.18
C ILE A 738 -5.67 -27.91 27.08
N SER A 739 -4.54 -27.89 26.38
CA SER A 739 -4.43 -27.23 25.08
C SER A 739 -5.12 -28.07 24.00
N SER A 740 -5.89 -27.45 23.11
CA SER A 740 -6.62 -28.12 22.03
C SER A 740 -6.38 -27.45 20.67
N SER A 741 -6.42 -28.23 19.59
CA SER A 741 -6.24 -27.74 18.22
C SER A 741 -7.55 -27.64 17.45
N PHE A 742 -7.71 -26.59 16.65
CA PHE A 742 -8.76 -26.55 15.63
C PHE A 742 -8.50 -27.63 14.56
N THR A 743 -9.55 -28.31 14.13
CA THR A 743 -9.53 -29.28 13.03
C THR A 743 -10.51 -28.84 11.96
N SER A 744 -10.05 -28.70 10.72
CA SER A 744 -10.83 -28.14 9.59
C SER A 744 -11.51 -26.80 9.91
N GLY A 745 -10.84 -25.95 10.68
CA GLY A 745 -11.33 -24.65 11.11
C GLY A 745 -12.28 -24.67 12.31
N ILE A 746 -12.51 -25.82 12.96
CA ILE A 746 -13.51 -25.98 14.03
C ILE A 746 -12.84 -26.53 15.29
N LEU A 747 -13.20 -25.97 16.46
CA LEU A 747 -12.90 -26.50 17.78
C LEU A 747 -14.18 -26.46 18.63
N SER A 748 -14.41 -27.47 19.45
CA SER A 748 -15.47 -27.47 20.45
C SER A 748 -14.90 -27.72 21.84
N TYR A 749 -15.24 -26.85 22.79
CA TYR A 749 -14.77 -26.94 24.17
C TYR A 749 -15.89 -26.60 25.15
N ASN A 750 -16.11 -27.44 26.16
CA ASN A 750 -17.21 -27.23 27.10
C ASN A 750 -16.74 -27.36 28.56
N PHE A 751 -16.52 -26.20 29.18
CA PHE A 751 -16.13 -26.07 30.58
C PHE A 751 -17.16 -26.67 31.54
N THR A 752 -18.45 -26.68 31.19
CA THR A 752 -19.52 -27.06 32.14
C THR A 752 -19.65 -28.57 32.40
N THR A 753 -18.84 -29.40 31.74
CA THR A 753 -18.98 -30.87 31.77
C THR A 753 -18.24 -31.57 32.90
N ALA A 754 -17.09 -31.06 33.32
CA ALA A 754 -16.27 -31.63 34.40
C ALA A 754 -15.30 -30.59 34.97
N ALA A 755 -14.93 -30.71 36.25
CA ALA A 755 -13.88 -29.87 36.87
C ALA A 755 -12.59 -29.82 36.04
N ALA A 756 -12.19 -30.98 35.48
CA ALA A 756 -10.99 -31.15 34.66
C ALA A 756 -11.02 -30.41 33.30
N GLN A 757 -12.10 -29.71 32.96
CA GLN A 757 -12.12 -28.77 31.83
C GLN A 757 -11.54 -27.40 32.20
N ALA A 758 -11.28 -27.14 33.48
CA ALA A 758 -10.43 -26.04 33.92
C ALA A 758 -9.05 -26.57 34.32
N PHE A 759 -8.01 -25.79 34.05
CA PHE A 759 -6.66 -26.10 34.49
C PHE A 759 -6.60 -26.17 36.02
N GLY A 760 -5.87 -27.14 36.57
CA GLY A 760 -5.87 -27.43 38.01
C GLY A 760 -7.19 -27.98 38.59
N ASN A 761 -8.21 -28.25 37.78
CA ASN A 761 -9.60 -28.51 38.20
C ASN A 761 -10.30 -27.32 38.87
N ASN A 762 -9.94 -26.08 38.49
CA ASN A 762 -10.35 -24.85 39.20
C ASN A 762 -11.81 -24.41 38.94
N MET A 763 -12.79 -25.27 39.21
CA MET A 763 -14.23 -25.00 39.06
C MET A 763 -15.06 -25.68 40.16
N LYS A 764 -16.31 -25.23 40.31
CA LYS A 764 -17.28 -25.75 41.28
C LYS A 764 -18.54 -26.25 40.56
N LEU A 765 -19.09 -27.38 41.01
CA LEU A 765 -20.37 -27.88 40.49
C LEU A 765 -21.52 -27.09 41.12
N VAL A 766 -22.31 -26.40 40.31
CA VAL A 766 -23.51 -25.64 40.70
C VAL A 766 -24.71 -26.22 39.95
N GLY A 767 -25.69 -26.75 40.69
CA GLY A 767 -26.78 -27.51 40.09
C GLY A 767 -26.26 -28.72 39.31
N SER A 768 -26.35 -28.67 37.98
CA SER A 768 -25.84 -29.70 37.06
C SER A 768 -24.67 -29.24 36.17
N LEU A 769 -24.16 -28.01 36.35
CA LEU A 769 -23.12 -27.41 35.51
C LEU A 769 -21.87 -27.10 36.33
N TRP A 770 -20.69 -27.42 35.79
CA TRP A 770 -19.43 -26.91 36.33
C TRP A 770 -19.30 -25.43 35.98
N SER A 771 -19.04 -24.61 37.01
CA SER A 771 -19.04 -23.16 36.96
C SER A 771 -17.70 -22.61 37.45
N PHE A 772 -17.29 -21.48 36.88
CA PHE A 772 -16.16 -20.69 37.39
C PHE A 772 -16.47 -20.14 38.79
N TYR A 773 -15.43 -19.92 39.59
CA TYR A 773 -15.60 -19.29 40.89
C TYR A 773 -15.85 -17.78 40.73
N SER A 774 -17.02 -17.34 41.17
CA SER A 774 -17.38 -15.92 41.30
C SER A 774 -16.80 -15.33 42.60
N GLY A 775 -16.37 -14.08 42.59
CA GLY A 775 -15.78 -13.36 43.72
C GLY A 775 -14.52 -12.56 43.43
N ASP A 776 -13.87 -12.74 42.27
CA ASP A 776 -12.74 -11.90 41.84
C ASP A 776 -13.30 -10.66 41.13
N VAL A 777 -13.67 -9.64 41.92
CA VAL A 777 -14.35 -8.42 41.44
C VAL A 777 -13.35 -7.34 41.03
N ASN A 778 -12.12 -7.44 41.54
CA ASN A 778 -11.02 -6.52 41.27
C ASN A 778 -10.15 -6.97 40.06
N GLN A 779 -10.21 -8.26 39.69
CA GLN A 779 -9.50 -8.92 38.58
C GLN A 779 -7.97 -9.02 38.78
N ASP A 780 -7.50 -9.23 40.01
CA ASP A 780 -6.09 -9.50 40.35
C ASP A 780 -5.70 -10.98 40.29
N GLY A 781 -6.67 -11.89 40.14
CA GLY A 781 -6.45 -13.33 40.03
C GLY A 781 -6.44 -14.10 41.35
N ILE A 782 -6.87 -13.49 42.46
CA ILE A 782 -7.10 -14.14 43.75
C ILE A 782 -8.45 -13.67 44.29
N ILE A 783 -9.26 -14.57 44.84
CA ILE A 783 -10.46 -14.15 45.59
C ILE A 783 -10.03 -13.95 47.04
N ASP A 784 -9.99 -12.70 47.52
CA ASP A 784 -9.47 -12.39 48.86
C ASP A 784 -10.27 -11.31 49.65
N ALA A 785 -9.70 -10.80 50.73
CA ALA A 785 -10.33 -9.81 51.59
C ALA A 785 -10.57 -8.44 50.92
N ALA A 786 -9.83 -8.12 49.85
CA ALA A 786 -10.05 -6.92 49.04
C ALA A 786 -11.35 -6.99 48.25
N ASP A 787 -11.67 -8.15 47.66
CA ASP A 787 -12.95 -8.37 46.98
C ASP A 787 -14.12 -8.34 47.95
N ILE A 788 -14.00 -9.05 49.07
CA ILE A 788 -14.99 -8.99 50.17
C ILE A 788 -15.20 -7.54 50.61
N SER A 789 -14.15 -6.74 50.73
CA SER A 789 -14.27 -5.32 51.09
C SER A 789 -15.01 -4.50 50.03
N ALA A 790 -14.83 -4.79 48.73
CA ALA A 790 -15.57 -4.11 47.68
C ALA A 790 -17.07 -4.46 47.72
N ILE A 791 -17.40 -5.75 47.88
CA ILE A 791 -18.78 -6.24 47.95
C ILE A 791 -19.48 -5.74 49.22
N ASP A 792 -18.82 -5.74 50.39
CA ASP A 792 -19.38 -5.26 51.67
C ASP A 792 -19.71 -3.76 51.65
N ASN A 793 -18.86 -2.96 51.00
CA ASN A 793 -19.14 -1.54 50.79
C ASN A 793 -20.39 -1.35 49.91
N ASP A 794 -20.46 -2.03 48.77
CA ASP A 794 -21.59 -1.90 47.84
C ASP A 794 -22.91 -2.44 48.45
N ALA A 795 -22.85 -3.53 49.21
CA ALA A 795 -23.99 -4.05 50.00
C ALA A 795 -24.46 -3.05 51.07
N THR A 796 -23.51 -2.41 51.77
CA THR A 796 -23.81 -1.36 52.77
C THR A 796 -24.51 -0.16 52.15
N TYR A 797 -24.20 0.19 50.90
CA TYR A 797 -24.88 1.26 50.16
C TYR A 797 -26.11 0.79 49.36
N SER A 798 -26.45 -0.51 49.41
CA SER A 798 -27.55 -1.13 48.65
C SER A 798 -27.45 -0.86 47.14
N VAL A 799 -26.24 -1.02 46.60
CA VAL A 799 -25.96 -0.88 45.16
C VAL A 799 -26.75 -1.92 44.38
N SER A 800 -27.28 -1.53 43.21
CA SER A 800 -28.16 -2.36 42.38
C SER A 800 -27.94 -2.14 40.89
N GLY A 801 -28.21 -3.16 40.09
CA GLY A 801 -28.05 -3.18 38.63
C GLY A 801 -26.76 -3.88 38.19
N TYR A 802 -26.33 -3.61 36.96
CA TYR A 802 -25.17 -4.28 36.36
C TYR A 802 -23.84 -3.75 36.92
N VAL A 803 -23.38 -4.32 38.05
CA VAL A 803 -22.12 -4.00 38.74
C VAL A 803 -21.28 -5.26 38.98
N ASN A 804 -19.95 -5.13 39.12
CA ASN A 804 -19.08 -6.30 39.29
C ASN A 804 -19.26 -7.01 40.64
N THR A 805 -19.81 -6.31 41.64
CA THR A 805 -20.02 -6.79 43.01
C THR A 805 -21.29 -7.62 43.19
N ASP A 806 -22.20 -7.60 42.21
CA ASP A 806 -23.29 -8.59 42.07
C ASP A 806 -22.67 -9.89 41.54
N LEU A 807 -22.56 -10.89 42.41
CA LEU A 807 -21.94 -12.19 42.14
C LEU A 807 -22.97 -13.26 41.76
N ASN A 808 -24.26 -13.01 42.00
CA ASN A 808 -25.32 -14.00 41.86
C ASN A 808 -26.23 -13.74 40.63
N GLY A 809 -26.32 -12.48 40.19
CA GLY A 809 -27.04 -12.00 39.00
C GLY A 809 -28.41 -11.37 39.29
N ASP A 810 -28.89 -11.31 40.54
CA ASP A 810 -30.24 -10.82 40.84
C ASP A 810 -30.42 -9.29 40.78
N ASN A 811 -29.36 -8.55 40.42
CA ASN A 811 -29.27 -7.10 40.32
C ASN A 811 -29.27 -6.35 41.67
N PHE A 812 -29.03 -7.02 42.80
CA PHE A 812 -28.80 -6.39 44.10
C PHE A 812 -27.50 -6.91 44.71
N VAL A 813 -26.64 -6.00 45.19
CA VAL A 813 -25.46 -6.41 45.97
C VAL A 813 -25.91 -6.59 47.42
N ASP A 814 -25.91 -7.83 47.93
CA ASP A 814 -26.32 -8.10 49.31
C ASP A 814 -25.53 -9.23 50.01
N ALA A 815 -26.08 -9.76 51.11
CA ALA A 815 -25.47 -10.84 51.88
C ALA A 815 -25.31 -12.16 51.09
N GLY A 816 -26.08 -12.35 50.01
CA GLY A 816 -25.95 -13.45 49.07
C GLY A 816 -24.59 -13.43 48.37
N ASP A 817 -24.21 -12.29 47.81
CA ASP A 817 -22.93 -12.11 47.12
C ASP A 817 -21.74 -12.24 48.08
N MET A 818 -21.84 -11.58 49.24
CA MET A 818 -20.87 -11.73 50.32
C MET A 818 -20.65 -13.20 50.70
N SER A 819 -21.73 -14.00 50.75
CA SER A 819 -21.62 -15.43 51.07
C SER A 819 -20.90 -16.23 49.97
N ILE A 820 -20.98 -15.82 48.71
CA ILE A 820 -20.27 -16.47 47.60
C ILE A 820 -18.77 -16.18 47.72
N ALA A 821 -18.40 -14.92 47.93
CA ALA A 821 -17.00 -14.49 48.10
C ALA A 821 -16.36 -15.14 49.33
N ASP A 822 -16.96 -15.02 50.52
CA ASP A 822 -16.41 -15.54 51.80
C ASP A 822 -16.17 -17.06 51.77
N ASN A 823 -17.08 -17.82 51.15
CA ASN A 823 -16.86 -19.24 50.90
C ASN A 823 -15.63 -19.49 50.02
N ASN A 824 -15.46 -18.73 48.94
CA ASN A 824 -14.37 -18.94 47.97
C ASN A 824 -13.01 -18.44 48.51
N VAL A 825 -12.98 -17.37 49.32
CA VAL A 825 -11.80 -16.98 50.13
C VAL A 825 -11.41 -18.10 51.08
N THR A 826 -12.38 -18.72 51.76
CA THR A 826 -12.14 -19.85 52.68
C THR A 826 -11.54 -21.08 51.96
N PHE A 827 -11.84 -21.28 50.67
CA PHE A 827 -11.23 -22.32 49.84
C PHE A 827 -9.88 -21.91 49.21
N GLY A 828 -9.43 -20.66 49.37
CA GLY A 828 -8.17 -20.16 48.80
C GLY A 828 -8.18 -20.10 47.27
N VAL A 829 -9.31 -19.74 46.67
CA VAL A 829 -9.47 -19.71 45.22
C VAL A 829 -8.59 -18.62 44.60
N SER A 830 -7.81 -19.02 43.60
CA SER A 830 -6.98 -18.14 42.76
C SER A 830 -6.94 -18.68 41.33
N THR A 831 -6.47 -17.88 40.39
CA THR A 831 -6.22 -18.32 39.01
C THR A 831 -5.12 -19.38 39.00
N ILE A 832 -5.34 -20.45 38.24
CA ILE A 832 -4.33 -21.51 38.02
C ILE A 832 -4.04 -21.57 36.53
N THR A 833 -2.78 -21.31 36.16
CA THR A 833 -2.30 -21.34 34.76
C THR A 833 -1.39 -22.55 34.49
N PRO A 834 -1.17 -22.90 33.21
CA PRO A 834 -0.17 -23.88 32.78
C PRO A 834 1.30 -23.45 33.01
#